data_AF-A0AAE4LN24-F1
#
_entry.id   AF-A0AAE4LN24-F1
#
_cell.length_a   1.000
_cell.length_b   1.000
_cell.length_c   1.000
_cell.angle_alpha   90.00
_cell.angle_beta   90.00
_cell.angle_gamma   90.00
#
_symmetry.space_group_name_H-M   'P 1'
#
loop_
_entity.id
_entity.type
_entity.pdbx_description
1 polymer ?
#
loop_
_entity_poly.entity_id
_entity_poly.type
_entity_poly.pdbx_seq_one_letter_code
_entity_poly.pdbx_strand_id
1 'polypeptide(L)'
;MAGETVIETILIYQEAYYDPAQMVLKVEAKEYSSSAYNNKVYLPLYGAVDVTVNWGDGQSEPVAATISTAAAMVNHTYAESGIYYVTISGTTEKLSGRLTNKTVAPAILEVRQWGKLGMTTLDYAFANTSLVTVPQPEEDAFAAVTSVENMFSGCTKLETVPEGLLAGAPEITSVASMFYNCTALKSVPEKLFEKTTKATSASGLFSGCKALESVPAGLLADMPALTNLGSIFNNCASLKSVPETFFANQTEANSLTSGFFGCAALETLPAELFQNMTKLTNVASLFKGCANLKSLPEGLFDTLTEATNMNSLFSGCKTLETIPVDIFKNMTKITTASYLYEGCIKLTEFPSLKHCVALKTIPALWKDCTQLETAPADYFPESVKNGTSAAYLFSGCTSLKTVPEDMFRHFEGTTIISEMFLNCTSLESLPVTIFDSMKKISTASKTFSGCTAFTGESPYTMVQDGEQQVKVHLYERTNYPDIFGAKIFTSASSYKDTFKGCTQMADYADIPIPWGGISDGTKAKPTLTLTAAPAEGKEYFQLSGTVKSTEMKSGKVLCTTKALLPELIEQMGELEKVMNRYGNPISSAAVTQANSETGATFYFNVDADTEYIFLASGTNAHGTTIEQTEVKIPAVPTGEADYERYIGTWTVTSTSSEINKQPQTYTVEITPYRTNESFRVKGWGITTLGDDYPFLLKYNEDGNVTIPTFDPQGMYGLTAYVYLRYHFNDPTQTPPYPIYTTDQELIAGSYDIGSNSVLFEGRKFTYNGTEYTVCGIDYAIYSGGQYVIWPDLFKAGYTLQDYAIGPYTMTKNSASVTKSEVKAETGIAPLAGTEMPKAATPTGVQRLIRK
;
A
#
# COMPACT_ATOMS: atom_id res chain seq x y z
N MET A 1 29.30 -2.17 95.25
CA MET A 1 28.94 -2.32 93.83
C MET A 1 27.44 -2.22 93.76
N ALA A 2 26.94 -1.21 93.06
CA ALA A 2 25.54 -0.90 92.91
C ALA A 2 24.84 -2.00 92.11
N GLY A 3 23.68 -2.48 92.58
CA GLY A 3 22.74 -3.23 91.77
C GLY A 3 21.96 -2.24 90.92
N GLU A 4 22.12 -2.32 89.60
CA GLU A 4 21.36 -1.52 88.65
C GLU A 4 19.92 -2.01 88.60
N THR A 5 19.00 -1.16 89.07
CA THR A 5 17.57 -1.30 88.84
C THR A 5 17.29 -0.93 87.40
N VAL A 6 16.91 -1.91 86.57
CA VAL A 6 16.41 -1.67 85.22
C VAL A 6 14.99 -1.12 85.34
N ILE A 7 14.77 0.11 84.89
CA ILE A 7 13.45 0.70 84.71
C ILE A 7 13.02 0.41 83.26
N GLU A 8 12.19 -0.62 83.07
CA GLU A 8 11.48 -0.81 81.81
C GLU A 8 10.36 0.25 81.70
N THR A 9 10.43 1.08 80.66
CA THR A 9 9.35 2.01 80.33
C THR A 9 8.34 1.29 79.46
N ILE A 10 7.19 0.91 80.04
CA ILE A 10 6.04 0.39 79.29
C ILE A 10 5.25 1.59 78.76
N LEU A 11 5.31 1.82 77.45
CA LEU A 11 4.38 2.72 76.74
C LEU A 11 3.03 2.01 76.61
N ILE A 12 2.07 2.37 77.46
CA ILE A 12 0.67 1.95 77.32
C ILE A 12 -0.02 2.95 76.39
N TYR A 13 -0.27 2.54 75.15
CA TYR A 13 -1.21 3.25 74.28
C TYR A 13 -2.63 2.90 74.74
N GLN A 14 -3.27 3.81 75.47
CA GLN A 14 -4.70 3.71 75.72
C GLN A 14 -5.43 4.23 74.48
N GLU A 15 -6.05 3.35 73.70
CA GLU A 15 -6.96 3.78 72.64
C GLU A 15 -8.06 4.65 73.27
N ALA A 16 -8.33 5.80 72.64
CA ALA A 16 -9.44 6.65 73.05
C ALA A 16 -10.74 5.82 73.00
N TYR A 17 -11.43 5.72 74.13
CA TYR A 17 -12.70 4.99 74.23
C TYR A 17 -13.80 5.83 73.57
N TYR A 18 -14.11 5.55 72.30
CA TYR A 18 -15.24 6.14 71.61
C TYR A 18 -16.53 5.39 71.97
N ASP A 19 -17.66 6.09 72.00
CA ASP A 19 -18.97 5.46 72.17
C ASP A 19 -19.27 4.59 70.94
N PRO A 20 -19.54 3.26 71.08
CA PRO A 20 -19.83 2.36 69.96
C PRO A 20 -21.03 2.77 69.09
N ALA A 21 -21.90 3.66 69.57
CA ALA A 21 -22.98 4.21 68.76
C ALA A 21 -22.50 5.23 67.72
N GLN A 22 -21.31 5.82 67.90
CA GLN A 22 -20.78 6.89 67.05
C GLN A 22 -19.95 6.34 65.89
N MET A 23 -20.03 6.97 64.73
CA MET A 23 -19.06 6.76 63.67
C MET A 23 -17.83 7.63 63.92
N VAL A 24 -16.64 7.12 63.68
CA VAL A 24 -15.37 7.86 63.85
C VAL A 24 -14.56 7.79 62.57
N LEU A 25 -14.23 8.95 62.02
CA LEU A 25 -13.45 9.09 60.78
C LEU A 25 -12.17 9.87 61.03
N LYS A 26 -11.05 9.41 60.47
CA LYS A 26 -9.83 10.22 60.34
C LYS A 26 -9.87 10.93 59.01
N VAL A 27 -9.82 12.26 59.04
CA VAL A 27 -9.87 13.10 57.86
C VAL A 27 -8.64 14.00 57.77
N GLU A 28 -8.32 14.42 56.56
CA GLU A 28 -7.20 15.33 56.29
C GLU A 28 -7.71 16.59 55.61
N ALA A 29 -7.60 17.71 56.31
CA ALA A 29 -7.81 19.03 55.73
C ALA A 29 -6.53 19.42 54.98
N LYS A 30 -6.64 19.56 53.65
CA LYS A 30 -5.50 19.91 52.78
C LYS A 30 -5.71 21.23 52.08
N GLU A 31 -4.61 21.91 51.82
CA GLU A 31 -4.58 22.98 50.84
C GLU A 31 -4.66 22.39 49.42
N TYR A 32 -5.55 22.95 48.61
CA TYR A 32 -5.70 22.63 47.21
C TYR A 32 -5.38 23.87 46.35
N SER A 33 -5.28 23.69 45.03
CA SER A 33 -5.07 24.82 44.12
C SER A 33 -6.27 25.75 44.02
N SER A 34 -7.47 25.22 44.27
CA SER A 34 -8.72 25.98 44.27
C SER A 34 -9.10 26.34 45.69
N SER A 35 -9.17 27.64 45.97
CA SER A 35 -9.59 28.19 47.25
C SER A 35 -10.97 27.73 47.71
N ALA A 36 -11.85 27.30 46.79
CA ALA A 36 -13.17 26.76 47.10
C ALA A 36 -13.12 25.43 47.89
N TYR A 37 -11.98 24.73 47.86
CA TYR A 37 -11.79 23.41 48.46
C TYR A 37 -10.68 23.38 49.52
N ASN A 38 -9.95 24.48 49.73
CA ASN A 38 -8.88 24.55 50.70
C ASN A 38 -9.37 24.22 52.10
N ASN A 39 -8.67 23.30 52.75
CA ASN A 39 -8.95 22.76 54.07
C ASN A 39 -10.38 22.24 54.23
N LYS A 40 -11.04 21.87 53.13
CA LYS A 40 -12.44 21.47 53.13
C LYS A 40 -12.59 19.95 53.11
N VAL A 41 -13.39 19.43 54.04
CA VAL A 41 -13.73 18.01 54.16
C VAL A 41 -15.22 17.84 54.01
N TYR A 42 -15.63 16.79 53.30
CA TYR A 42 -17.03 16.41 53.12
C TYR A 42 -17.26 15.04 53.75
N LEU A 43 -18.37 14.89 54.47
CA LEU A 43 -18.79 13.62 55.07
C LEU A 43 -19.79 12.91 54.17
N PRO A 44 -19.74 11.58 54.07
CA PRO A 44 -20.58 10.80 53.17
C PRO A 44 -22.01 10.61 53.69
N LEU A 45 -22.59 11.60 54.38
CA LEU A 45 -23.95 11.53 54.92
C LEU A 45 -24.97 11.85 53.82
N TYR A 46 -25.99 11.00 53.65
CA TYR A 46 -26.95 11.13 52.55
C TYR A 46 -28.36 10.61 52.92
N GLY A 47 -29.37 11.06 52.17
CA GLY A 47 -30.78 10.76 52.45
C GLY A 47 -31.31 11.55 53.65
N ALA A 48 -32.25 10.99 54.41
CA ALA A 48 -32.64 11.55 55.70
C ALA A 48 -31.48 11.48 56.69
N VAL A 49 -31.00 12.63 57.17
CA VAL A 49 -29.89 12.78 58.10
C VAL A 49 -30.39 13.53 59.33
N ASP A 50 -30.20 12.95 60.51
CA ASP A 50 -30.42 13.57 61.81
C ASP A 50 -29.29 13.16 62.75
N VAL A 51 -28.18 13.90 62.69
CA VAL A 51 -26.93 13.60 63.40
C VAL A 51 -26.38 14.84 64.09
N THR A 52 -25.51 14.64 65.08
CA THR A 52 -24.57 15.65 65.58
C THR A 52 -23.18 15.28 65.09
N VAL A 53 -22.49 16.22 64.46
CA VAL A 53 -21.11 16.07 63.99
C VAL A 53 -20.18 16.85 64.90
N ASN A 54 -19.12 16.22 65.39
CA ASN A 54 -17.99 16.88 66.03
C ASN A 54 -16.80 16.78 65.07
N TRP A 55 -16.31 17.93 64.62
CA TRP A 55 -15.28 18.01 63.58
C TRP A 55 -13.85 17.79 64.10
N GLY A 56 -13.67 17.65 65.42
CA GLY A 56 -12.36 17.38 66.02
C GLY A 56 -11.44 18.60 66.13
N ASP A 57 -11.93 19.79 65.76
CA ASP A 57 -11.24 21.09 65.92
C ASP A 57 -11.88 21.96 67.03
N GLY A 58 -12.76 21.36 67.83
CA GLY A 58 -13.54 22.04 68.87
C GLY A 58 -14.92 22.53 68.39
N GLN A 59 -15.23 22.45 67.09
CA GLN A 59 -16.56 22.74 66.56
C GLN A 59 -17.45 21.49 66.56
N SER A 60 -18.73 21.69 66.91
CA SER A 60 -19.76 20.66 66.80
C SER A 60 -21.09 21.27 66.43
N GLU A 61 -21.83 20.61 65.55
CA GLU A 61 -23.09 21.10 65.02
C GLU A 61 -24.12 19.98 64.79
N PRO A 62 -25.41 20.23 65.07
CA PRO A 62 -26.49 19.33 64.67
C PRO A 62 -26.82 19.51 63.19
N VAL A 63 -27.06 18.40 62.50
CA VAL A 63 -27.47 18.33 61.10
C VAL A 63 -28.74 17.50 61.01
N ALA A 64 -29.88 18.19 60.80
CA ALA A 64 -31.19 17.59 60.57
C ALA A 64 -31.72 18.03 59.19
N ALA A 65 -31.50 17.23 58.15
CA ALA A 65 -31.83 17.59 56.77
C ALA A 65 -31.98 16.35 55.85
N THR A 66 -32.59 16.55 54.68
CA THR A 66 -32.57 15.55 53.60
C THR A 66 -31.50 15.92 52.58
N ILE A 67 -30.45 15.11 52.48
CA ILE A 67 -29.32 15.33 51.58
C ILE A 67 -29.48 14.47 50.32
N SER A 68 -29.60 15.12 49.16
CA SER A 68 -29.88 14.45 47.88
C SER A 68 -28.96 14.89 46.73
N THR A 69 -27.95 15.71 47.01
CA THR A 69 -26.96 16.14 46.01
C THR A 69 -25.58 16.30 46.65
N ALA A 70 -24.52 16.19 45.84
CA ALA A 70 -23.15 16.38 46.31
C ALA A 70 -22.88 17.79 46.86
N ALA A 71 -23.57 18.81 46.33
CA ALA A 71 -23.43 20.19 46.80
C ALA A 71 -24.02 20.40 48.21
N ALA A 72 -25.00 19.57 48.60
CA ALA A 72 -25.66 19.62 49.90
C ALA A 72 -25.01 18.70 50.95
N MET A 73 -23.94 17.98 50.60
CA MET A 73 -23.26 17.09 51.54
C MET A 73 -22.67 17.88 52.71
N VAL A 74 -22.79 17.29 53.90
CA VAL A 74 -22.25 17.85 55.14
C VAL A 74 -20.75 18.07 54.98
N ASN A 75 -20.28 19.28 55.26
CA ASN A 75 -18.89 19.67 55.02
C ASN A 75 -18.43 20.70 56.04
N HIS A 76 -17.12 20.73 56.25
CA HIS A 76 -16.47 21.68 57.14
C HIS A 76 -15.18 22.21 56.52
N THR A 77 -14.86 23.46 56.82
CA THR A 77 -13.63 24.11 56.39
C THR A 77 -12.77 24.40 57.61
N TYR A 78 -11.64 23.69 57.72
CA TYR A 78 -10.73 23.85 58.85
C TYR A 78 -9.88 25.12 58.70
N ALA A 79 -9.55 25.75 59.82
CA ALA A 79 -8.69 26.92 59.85
C ALA A 79 -7.24 26.59 59.43
N GLU A 80 -6.76 25.41 59.81
CA GLU A 80 -5.41 24.92 59.51
C GLU A 80 -5.48 23.60 58.73
N SER A 81 -4.47 23.34 57.90
CA SER A 81 -4.31 22.03 57.29
C SER A 81 -3.80 21.04 58.33
N GLY A 82 -4.26 19.79 58.26
CA GLY A 82 -3.90 18.81 59.28
C GLY A 82 -4.80 17.58 59.29
N ILE A 83 -4.55 16.72 60.29
CA ILE A 83 -5.31 15.51 60.54
C ILE A 83 -6.31 15.78 61.67
N TYR A 84 -7.56 15.41 61.43
CA TYR A 84 -8.65 15.58 62.39
C TYR A 84 -9.42 14.27 62.56
N TYR A 85 -10.04 14.10 63.73
CA TYR A 85 -10.90 12.95 64.03
C TYR A 85 -12.33 13.45 64.19
N VAL A 86 -13.17 13.10 63.23
CA VAL A 86 -14.59 13.48 63.21
C VAL A 86 -15.40 12.39 63.88
N THR A 87 -16.25 12.76 64.83
CA THR A 87 -17.25 11.84 65.42
C THR A 87 -18.66 12.23 65.00
N ILE A 88 -19.48 11.23 64.69
CA ILE A 88 -20.86 11.42 64.19
C ILE A 88 -21.79 10.56 65.04
N SER A 89 -22.78 11.17 65.67
CA SER A 89 -23.77 10.49 66.52
C SER A 89 -25.19 10.83 66.08
N GLY A 90 -26.08 9.84 65.98
CA GLY A 90 -27.46 10.03 65.53
C GLY A 90 -27.84 9.01 64.47
N THR A 91 -28.66 9.40 63.50
CA THR A 91 -29.14 8.51 62.44
C THR A 91 -28.93 9.10 61.04
N THR A 92 -28.61 8.23 60.08
CA THR A 92 -28.59 8.58 58.65
C THR A 92 -29.13 7.43 57.83
N GLU A 93 -29.94 7.75 56.83
CA GLU A 93 -30.51 6.77 55.91
C GLU A 93 -29.41 6.03 55.13
N LYS A 94 -28.35 6.75 54.71
CA LYS A 94 -27.32 6.23 53.80
C LYS A 94 -25.96 6.83 54.09
N LEU A 95 -24.90 6.03 53.93
CA LEU A 95 -23.58 6.56 53.64
C LEU A 95 -23.35 6.51 52.13
N SER A 96 -23.09 7.68 51.53
CA SER A 96 -22.76 7.79 50.11
C SER A 96 -21.72 8.86 49.86
N GLY A 97 -20.54 8.43 49.43
CA GLY A 97 -19.40 9.24 49.05
C GLY A 97 -19.40 9.66 47.60
N ARG A 98 -20.56 9.82 46.93
CA ARG A 98 -20.68 10.40 45.57
C ARG A 98 -20.29 11.88 45.55
N LEU A 99 -19.11 12.20 46.06
CA LEU A 99 -18.44 13.47 45.99
C LEU A 99 -18.13 13.72 44.51
N THR A 100 -18.89 14.64 43.91
CA THR A 100 -18.72 15.00 42.50
C THR A 100 -17.33 15.57 42.22
N ASN A 101 -16.64 16.07 43.25
CA ASN A 101 -15.30 16.58 43.14
C ASN A 101 -14.24 15.58 43.64
N LYS A 102 -13.57 14.92 42.69
CA LYS A 102 -12.42 14.03 42.94
C LYS A 102 -11.23 14.71 43.64
N THR A 103 -11.20 16.03 43.68
CA THR A 103 -10.15 16.81 44.38
C THR A 103 -10.20 16.57 45.88
N VAL A 104 -11.40 16.54 46.49
CA VAL A 104 -11.58 16.43 47.95
C VAL A 104 -11.98 15.04 48.42
N ALA A 105 -12.44 14.16 47.51
CA ALA A 105 -12.80 12.77 47.86
C ALA A 105 -11.71 11.98 48.63
N PRO A 106 -10.40 12.17 48.36
CA PRO A 106 -9.34 11.49 49.09
C PRO A 106 -9.14 11.95 50.55
N ALA A 107 -9.90 12.94 51.04
CA ALA A 107 -9.71 13.54 52.37
C ALA A 107 -10.09 12.61 53.53
N ILE A 108 -10.95 11.60 53.31
CA ILE A 108 -11.20 10.55 54.30
C ILE A 108 -10.09 9.52 54.18
N LEU A 109 -9.28 9.40 55.24
CA LEU A 109 -8.11 8.55 55.27
C LEU A 109 -8.34 7.20 55.96
N GLU A 110 -9.24 7.16 56.94
CA GLU A 110 -9.46 5.98 57.78
C GLU A 110 -10.90 6.02 58.32
N VAL A 111 -11.58 4.88 58.28
CA VAL A 111 -12.72 4.60 59.16
C VAL A 111 -12.12 4.01 60.43
N ARG A 112 -12.35 4.62 61.59
CA ARG A 112 -11.88 4.06 62.87
C ARG A 112 -12.97 3.26 63.58
N GLN A 113 -14.21 3.68 63.38
CA GLN A 113 -15.39 3.09 63.98
C GLN A 113 -16.60 3.35 63.07
N TRP A 114 -17.48 2.35 62.91
CA TRP A 114 -18.62 2.44 61.99
C TRP A 114 -19.83 3.11 62.64
N GLY A 115 -20.10 2.78 63.90
CA GLY A 115 -21.21 3.31 64.66
C GLY A 115 -22.56 2.71 64.25
N LYS A 116 -23.59 2.99 65.06
CA LYS A 116 -24.95 2.47 64.88
C LYS A 116 -25.88 3.54 64.32
N LEU A 117 -25.58 4.04 63.12
CA LEU A 117 -26.31 5.15 62.50
C LEU A 117 -27.63 4.75 61.80
N GLY A 118 -27.98 3.46 61.77
CA GLY A 118 -29.26 2.99 61.19
C GLY A 118 -29.32 3.03 59.65
N MET A 119 -28.17 2.90 58.98
CA MET A 119 -28.06 2.97 57.52
C MET A 119 -28.81 1.82 56.83
N THR A 120 -29.49 2.15 55.73
CA THR A 120 -30.22 1.18 54.89
C THR A 120 -29.44 0.78 53.63
N THR A 121 -28.41 1.54 53.26
CA THR A 121 -27.47 1.26 52.16
C THR A 121 -26.12 1.92 52.41
N LEU A 122 -25.07 1.30 51.89
CA LEU A 122 -23.69 1.80 51.85
C LEU A 122 -23.22 2.06 50.42
N ASP A 123 -24.16 2.29 49.50
CA ASP A 123 -23.83 2.51 48.10
C ASP A 123 -22.93 3.73 47.94
N TYR A 124 -21.76 3.52 47.33
CA TYR A 124 -20.71 4.52 47.16
C TYR A 124 -20.15 5.11 48.47
N ALA A 125 -20.41 4.54 49.64
CA ALA A 125 -20.09 5.13 50.96
C ALA A 125 -18.69 5.76 51.06
N PHE A 126 -17.66 5.09 50.53
CA PHE A 126 -16.29 5.56 50.52
C PHE A 126 -15.66 5.59 49.13
N ALA A 127 -16.47 5.76 48.09
CA ALA A 127 -15.95 5.82 46.73
C ALA A 127 -14.91 6.94 46.56
N ASN A 128 -13.78 6.62 45.92
CA ASN A 128 -12.63 7.50 45.66
C ASN A 128 -11.94 8.08 46.90
N THR A 129 -12.01 7.39 48.05
CA THR A 129 -11.30 7.77 49.28
C THR A 129 -9.88 7.20 49.33
N SER A 130 -9.10 7.58 50.35
CA SER A 130 -7.71 7.14 50.55
C SER A 130 -7.58 5.96 51.52
N LEU A 131 -8.67 5.22 51.78
CA LEU A 131 -8.67 4.11 52.73
C LEU A 131 -7.63 3.06 52.35
N VAL A 132 -6.88 2.60 53.34
CA VAL A 132 -5.91 1.48 53.20
C VAL A 132 -6.55 0.15 53.68
N THR A 133 -7.37 0.24 54.72
CA THR A 133 -8.22 -0.84 55.25
C THR A 133 -9.42 -0.19 55.96
N VAL A 134 -10.34 -1.02 56.49
CA VAL A 134 -11.46 -0.60 57.34
C VAL A 134 -11.55 -1.50 58.58
N PRO A 135 -12.16 -1.04 59.69
CA PRO A 135 -12.32 -1.83 60.88
C PRO A 135 -13.53 -2.76 60.75
N GLN A 136 -13.59 -3.78 61.60
CA GLN A 136 -14.78 -4.60 61.73
C GLN A 136 -15.93 -3.73 62.30
N PRO A 137 -17.15 -3.78 61.72
CA PRO A 137 -18.29 -3.06 62.27
C PRO A 137 -18.74 -3.61 63.63
N GLU A 138 -19.39 -2.76 64.42
CA GLU A 138 -20.05 -3.17 65.65
C GLU A 138 -21.22 -4.12 65.36
N GLU A 139 -21.61 -4.91 66.35
CA GLU A 139 -22.76 -5.81 66.24
C GLU A 139 -24.02 -5.03 65.81
N ASP A 140 -24.69 -5.57 64.79
CA ASP A 140 -25.89 -5.02 64.13
C ASP A 140 -25.73 -3.64 63.47
N ALA A 141 -24.51 -3.10 63.33
CA ALA A 141 -24.28 -1.80 62.69
C ALA A 141 -24.86 -1.73 61.25
N PHE A 142 -24.87 -2.88 60.55
CA PHE A 142 -25.37 -3.02 59.18
C PHE A 142 -26.64 -3.89 59.06
N ALA A 143 -27.37 -4.12 60.15
CA ALA A 143 -28.52 -5.03 60.15
C ALA A 143 -29.63 -4.65 59.13
N ALA A 144 -29.78 -3.36 58.83
CA ALA A 144 -30.75 -2.83 57.87
C ALA A 144 -30.17 -2.58 56.47
N VAL A 145 -28.87 -2.85 56.24
CA VAL A 145 -28.21 -2.56 54.97
C VAL A 145 -28.64 -3.56 53.91
N THR A 146 -29.19 -3.05 52.81
CA THR A 146 -29.72 -3.85 51.69
C THR A 146 -28.80 -3.87 50.47
N SER A 147 -27.81 -2.97 50.42
CA SER A 147 -26.90 -2.82 49.28
C SER A 147 -25.57 -2.19 49.70
N VAL A 148 -24.48 -2.66 49.09
CA VAL A 148 -23.10 -2.17 49.26
C VAL A 148 -22.43 -1.88 47.90
N GLU A 149 -23.24 -1.51 46.91
CA GLU A 149 -22.75 -1.31 45.55
C GLU A 149 -21.75 -0.15 45.51
N ASN A 150 -20.62 -0.36 44.83
CA ASN A 150 -19.57 0.66 44.71
C ASN A 150 -19.03 1.20 46.06
N MET A 151 -19.25 0.51 47.19
CA MET A 151 -18.90 0.98 48.53
C MET A 151 -17.46 1.50 48.64
N PHE A 152 -16.51 0.80 48.02
CA PHE A 152 -15.09 1.17 47.96
C PHE A 152 -14.61 1.51 46.55
N SER A 153 -15.52 1.80 45.62
CA SER A 153 -15.19 2.07 44.22
C SER A 153 -14.15 3.20 44.09
N GLY A 154 -12.99 2.93 43.52
CA GLY A 154 -11.89 3.89 43.36
C GLY A 154 -11.06 4.12 44.62
N CYS A 155 -11.17 3.30 45.67
CA CYS A 155 -10.24 3.32 46.81
C CYS A 155 -8.89 2.74 46.40
N THR A 156 -8.11 3.53 45.65
CA THR A 156 -6.87 3.07 44.99
C THR A 156 -5.77 2.63 45.96
N LYS A 157 -5.88 2.97 47.25
CA LYS A 157 -4.97 2.57 48.33
C LYS A 157 -5.46 1.39 49.17
N LEU A 158 -6.69 0.90 48.96
CA LEU A 158 -7.27 -0.16 49.78
C LEU A 158 -6.54 -1.48 49.49
N GLU A 159 -5.88 -2.04 50.49
CA GLU A 159 -5.07 -3.26 50.35
C GLU A 159 -5.82 -4.54 50.75
N THR A 160 -6.74 -4.42 51.74
CA THR A 160 -7.56 -5.51 52.26
C THR A 160 -8.77 -4.97 53.03
N VAL A 161 -9.64 -5.87 53.48
CA VAL A 161 -10.81 -5.62 54.35
C VAL A 161 -10.93 -6.70 55.42
N PRO A 162 -11.57 -6.44 56.57
CA PRO A 162 -11.74 -7.44 57.61
C PRO A 162 -12.79 -8.49 57.21
N GLU A 163 -12.61 -9.73 57.69
CA GLU A 163 -13.50 -10.86 57.37
C GLU A 163 -14.95 -10.58 57.77
N GLY A 164 -15.16 -10.04 58.97
CA GLY A 164 -16.48 -9.73 59.51
C GLY A 164 -17.13 -8.45 58.96
N LEU A 165 -16.62 -7.84 57.88
CA LEU A 165 -17.12 -6.56 57.39
C LEU A 165 -18.63 -6.58 57.08
N LEU A 166 -19.16 -7.68 56.55
CA LEU A 166 -20.58 -7.80 56.18
C LEU A 166 -21.33 -8.86 57.02
N ALA A 167 -20.70 -9.45 58.04
CA ALA A 167 -21.28 -10.56 58.81
C ALA A 167 -22.60 -10.20 59.54
N GLY A 168 -22.83 -8.91 59.78
CA GLY A 168 -24.05 -8.36 60.38
C GLY A 168 -25.05 -7.76 59.39
N ALA A 169 -24.93 -8.04 58.08
CA ALA A 169 -25.75 -7.45 57.03
C ALA A 169 -26.55 -8.51 56.21
N PRO A 170 -27.51 -9.22 56.84
CA PRO A 170 -28.22 -10.35 56.21
C PRO A 170 -29.19 -9.95 55.09
N GLU A 171 -29.49 -8.66 54.96
CA GLU A 171 -30.45 -8.12 53.99
C GLU A 171 -29.80 -7.68 52.66
N ILE A 172 -28.49 -7.88 52.48
CA ILE A 172 -27.77 -7.49 51.26
C ILE A 172 -28.31 -8.23 50.03
N THR A 173 -28.75 -7.46 49.04
CA THR A 173 -29.26 -7.93 47.75
C THR A 173 -28.29 -7.73 46.59
N SER A 174 -27.26 -6.88 46.76
CA SER A 174 -26.24 -6.61 45.74
C SER A 174 -24.89 -6.23 46.36
N VAL A 175 -23.82 -6.81 45.82
CA VAL A 175 -22.41 -6.49 46.12
C VAL A 175 -21.70 -5.96 44.87
N ALA A 176 -22.45 -5.52 43.86
CA ALA A 176 -21.92 -5.15 42.57
C ALA A 176 -20.89 -4.01 42.68
N SER A 177 -19.75 -4.18 42.02
CA SER A 177 -18.69 -3.16 41.93
C SER A 177 -18.14 -2.68 43.28
N MET A 178 -18.35 -3.43 44.38
CA MET A 178 -17.92 -3.03 45.73
C MET A 178 -16.45 -2.61 45.78
N PHE A 179 -15.56 -3.32 45.06
CA PHE A 179 -14.12 -3.03 44.97
C PHE A 179 -13.67 -2.50 43.60
N TYR A 180 -14.58 -1.93 42.80
CA TYR A 180 -14.25 -1.43 41.47
C TYR A 180 -13.05 -0.46 41.52
N ASN A 181 -12.03 -0.65 40.69
CA ASN A 181 -10.80 0.14 40.66
C ASN A 181 -10.08 0.30 42.02
N CYS A 182 -10.21 -0.67 42.94
CA CYS A 182 -9.33 -0.77 44.12
C CYS A 182 -7.97 -1.31 43.69
N THR A 183 -7.15 -0.46 43.05
CA THR A 183 -5.94 -0.90 42.34
C THR A 183 -4.86 -1.52 43.24
N ALA A 184 -4.87 -1.24 44.55
CA ALA A 184 -3.95 -1.80 45.53
C ALA A 184 -4.49 -3.06 46.24
N LEU A 185 -5.73 -3.48 45.97
CA LEU A 185 -6.36 -4.62 46.66
C LEU A 185 -5.67 -5.91 46.24
N LYS A 186 -4.96 -6.55 47.18
CA LYS A 186 -4.15 -7.76 46.93
C LYS A 186 -4.92 -9.06 47.16
N SER A 187 -5.82 -9.05 48.14
CA SER A 187 -6.63 -10.20 48.54
C SER A 187 -7.87 -9.75 49.32
N VAL A 188 -8.85 -10.65 49.43
CA VAL A 188 -10.01 -10.50 50.30
C VAL A 188 -10.14 -11.73 51.21
N PRO A 189 -10.71 -11.60 52.42
CA PRO A 189 -10.99 -12.74 53.28
C PRO A 189 -12.03 -13.68 52.67
N GLU A 190 -11.92 -14.98 52.95
CA GLU A 190 -12.82 -16.00 52.40
C GLU A 190 -14.28 -15.81 52.83
N LYS A 191 -14.53 -15.45 54.10
CA LYS A 191 -15.88 -15.27 54.64
C LYS A 191 -16.41 -13.84 54.59
N LEU A 192 -15.83 -13.00 53.72
CA LEU A 192 -16.25 -11.60 53.57
C LEU A 192 -17.76 -11.45 53.30
N PHE A 193 -18.35 -12.41 52.58
CA PHE A 193 -19.76 -12.42 52.20
C PHE A 193 -20.59 -13.45 52.99
N GLU A 194 -20.15 -13.82 54.19
CA GLU A 194 -20.94 -14.72 55.04
C GLU A 194 -22.35 -14.15 55.24
N LYS A 195 -23.39 -15.01 55.12
CA LYS A 195 -24.82 -14.67 55.30
C LYS A 195 -25.44 -13.72 54.26
N THR A 196 -24.75 -13.32 53.20
CA THR A 196 -25.35 -12.49 52.13
C THR A 196 -26.20 -13.30 51.13
N THR A 197 -27.01 -14.23 51.67
CA THR A 197 -27.80 -15.22 50.90
C THR A 197 -28.83 -14.64 49.92
N LYS A 198 -29.21 -13.36 50.10
CA LYS A 198 -30.14 -12.63 49.24
C LYS A 198 -29.45 -11.93 48.06
N ALA A 199 -28.12 -11.96 47.98
CA ALA A 199 -27.37 -11.28 46.93
C ALA A 199 -27.66 -11.89 45.56
N THR A 200 -28.08 -11.05 44.61
CA THR A 200 -28.42 -11.45 43.24
C THR A 200 -27.43 -10.95 42.19
N SER A 201 -26.55 -10.01 42.55
CA SER A 201 -25.55 -9.42 41.66
C SER A 201 -24.19 -9.24 42.35
N ALA A 202 -23.14 -9.72 41.68
CA ALA A 202 -21.74 -9.44 41.99
C ALA A 202 -21.00 -8.90 40.74
N SER A 203 -21.75 -8.26 39.84
CA SER A 203 -21.23 -7.68 38.61
C SER A 203 -20.13 -6.65 38.92
N GLY A 204 -18.98 -6.82 38.28
CA GLY A 204 -17.84 -5.91 38.43
C GLY A 204 -17.18 -5.92 39.81
N LEU A 205 -17.46 -6.90 40.69
CA LEU A 205 -17.04 -6.91 42.08
C LEU A 205 -15.56 -6.54 42.29
N PHE A 206 -14.66 -7.10 41.47
CA PHE A 206 -13.22 -6.83 41.50
C PHE A 206 -12.71 -6.10 40.24
N SER A 207 -13.60 -5.58 39.40
CA SER A 207 -13.18 -4.96 38.14
C SER A 207 -12.19 -3.81 38.39
N GLY A 208 -11.01 -3.86 37.77
CA GLY A 208 -9.93 -2.89 37.95
C GLY A 208 -9.04 -3.10 39.17
N CYS A 209 -9.20 -4.19 39.93
CA CYS A 209 -8.29 -4.57 41.02
C CYS A 209 -6.96 -5.09 40.47
N LYS A 210 -6.11 -4.17 40.00
CA LYS A 210 -4.87 -4.51 39.27
C LYS A 210 -3.84 -5.28 40.10
N ALA A 211 -3.87 -5.18 41.44
CA ALA A 211 -2.96 -5.90 42.34
C ALA A 211 -3.53 -7.24 42.86
N LEU A 212 -4.76 -7.62 42.49
CA LEU A 212 -5.40 -8.84 42.98
C LEU A 212 -4.73 -10.06 42.32
N GLU A 213 -3.98 -10.85 43.08
CA GLU A 213 -3.22 -11.99 42.55
C GLU A 213 -4.00 -13.31 42.59
N SER A 214 -4.91 -13.46 43.56
CA SER A 214 -5.71 -14.66 43.81
C SER A 214 -7.00 -14.33 44.54
N VAL A 215 -7.97 -15.24 44.48
CA VAL A 215 -9.22 -15.18 45.26
C VAL A 215 -9.41 -16.46 46.10
N PRO A 216 -10.03 -16.37 47.30
CA PRO A 216 -10.36 -17.55 48.10
C PRO A 216 -11.43 -18.42 47.44
N ALA A 217 -11.37 -19.73 47.66
CA ALA A 217 -12.27 -20.71 47.05
C ALA A 217 -13.74 -20.53 47.49
N GLY A 218 -13.98 -20.31 48.78
CA GLY A 218 -15.32 -20.15 49.34
C GLY A 218 -15.92 -18.73 49.28
N LEU A 219 -15.26 -17.78 48.61
CA LEU A 219 -15.66 -16.36 48.67
C LEU A 219 -17.12 -16.10 48.25
N LEU A 220 -17.63 -16.85 47.27
CA LEU A 220 -19.00 -16.71 46.77
C LEU A 220 -19.95 -17.78 47.33
N ALA A 221 -19.52 -18.62 48.27
CA ALA A 221 -20.29 -19.79 48.71
C ALA A 221 -21.65 -19.42 49.31
N ASP A 222 -21.74 -18.32 50.05
CA ASP A 222 -22.96 -17.85 50.71
C ASP A 222 -23.86 -16.97 49.81
N MET A 223 -23.58 -16.89 48.51
CA MET A 223 -24.39 -16.15 47.54
C MET A 223 -24.91 -17.06 46.40
N PRO A 224 -25.76 -18.07 46.70
CA PRO A 224 -26.27 -19.01 45.69
C PRO A 224 -27.27 -18.38 44.71
N ALA A 225 -27.89 -17.25 45.07
CA ALA A 225 -28.89 -16.55 44.27
C ALA A 225 -28.30 -15.60 43.19
N LEU A 226 -26.98 -15.58 43.01
CA LEU A 226 -26.33 -14.71 42.03
C LEU A 226 -26.75 -15.06 40.60
N THR A 227 -27.36 -14.10 39.92
CA THR A 227 -27.76 -14.22 38.52
C THR A 227 -26.78 -13.51 37.57
N ASN A 228 -26.07 -12.48 38.05
CA ASN A 228 -25.16 -11.67 37.25
C ASN A 228 -23.75 -11.58 37.86
N LEU A 229 -22.76 -12.12 37.13
CA LEU A 229 -21.33 -12.13 37.45
C LEU A 229 -20.50 -11.40 36.38
N GLY A 230 -21.15 -10.62 35.52
CA GLY A 230 -20.49 -9.90 34.43
C GLY A 230 -19.33 -9.04 34.93
N SER A 231 -18.21 -9.05 34.22
CA SER A 231 -17.02 -8.25 34.54
C SER A 231 -16.42 -8.47 35.94
N ILE A 232 -16.74 -9.58 36.62
CA ILE A 232 -16.30 -9.83 38.01
C ILE A 232 -14.78 -9.60 38.23
N PHE A 233 -13.93 -10.02 37.30
CA PHE A 233 -12.47 -9.81 37.32
C PHE A 233 -11.96 -8.93 36.17
N ASN A 234 -12.83 -8.12 35.55
CA ASN A 234 -12.44 -7.28 34.41
C ASN A 234 -11.22 -6.39 34.74
N ASN A 235 -10.13 -6.50 33.99
CA ASN A 235 -8.86 -5.81 34.18
C ASN A 235 -8.15 -6.09 35.54
N CYS A 236 -8.36 -7.27 36.12
CA CYS A 236 -7.52 -7.79 37.22
C CYS A 236 -6.17 -8.31 36.66
N ALA A 237 -5.32 -7.37 36.24
CA ALA A 237 -4.12 -7.69 35.45
C ALA A 237 -3.11 -8.62 36.14
N SER A 238 -3.12 -8.71 37.48
CA SER A 238 -2.24 -9.59 38.27
C SER A 238 -2.86 -10.93 38.67
N LEU A 239 -4.13 -11.20 38.33
CA LEU A 239 -4.80 -12.43 38.71
C LEU A 239 -4.21 -13.61 37.94
N LYS A 240 -3.55 -14.54 38.64
CA LYS A 240 -2.79 -15.65 38.02
C LYS A 240 -3.63 -16.91 37.80
N SER A 241 -4.57 -17.17 38.70
CA SER A 241 -5.43 -18.36 38.71
C SER A 241 -6.70 -18.11 39.51
N VAL A 242 -7.71 -18.96 39.29
CA VAL A 242 -8.92 -19.02 40.11
C VAL A 242 -9.07 -20.43 40.68
N PRO A 243 -9.47 -20.60 41.95
CA PRO A 243 -9.77 -21.92 42.51
C PRO A 243 -10.88 -22.64 41.73
N GLU A 244 -10.77 -23.97 41.61
CA GLU A 244 -11.75 -24.80 40.88
C GLU A 244 -13.18 -24.62 41.39
N THR A 245 -13.36 -24.52 42.70
CA THR A 245 -14.68 -24.42 43.34
C THR A 245 -15.20 -22.99 43.46
N PHE A 246 -14.54 -21.99 42.85
CA PHE A 246 -14.90 -20.58 43.04
C PHE A 246 -16.35 -20.25 42.60
N PHE A 247 -16.86 -20.93 41.57
CA PHE A 247 -18.24 -20.79 41.08
C PHE A 247 -19.15 -21.98 41.46
N ALA A 248 -18.75 -22.80 42.44
CA ALA A 248 -19.46 -24.06 42.75
C ALA A 248 -20.93 -23.86 43.14
N ASN A 249 -21.30 -22.72 43.74
CA ASN A 249 -22.65 -22.47 44.22
C ASN A 249 -23.48 -21.57 43.28
N GLN A 250 -22.92 -21.14 42.15
CA GLN A 250 -23.49 -20.12 41.27
C GLN A 250 -24.37 -20.74 40.17
N THR A 251 -25.33 -21.59 40.58
CA THR A 251 -26.22 -22.33 39.66
C THR A 251 -27.25 -21.46 38.96
N GLU A 252 -27.52 -20.27 39.50
CA GLU A 252 -28.49 -19.31 38.95
C GLU A 252 -27.87 -18.29 37.99
N ALA A 253 -26.54 -18.31 37.83
CA ALA A 253 -25.82 -17.35 37.01
C ALA A 253 -26.19 -17.48 35.51
N ASN A 254 -26.67 -16.39 34.93
CA ASN A 254 -27.05 -16.33 33.52
C ASN A 254 -26.11 -15.48 32.64
N SER A 255 -25.18 -14.73 33.26
CA SER A 255 -24.19 -13.90 32.57
C SER A 255 -22.82 -13.94 33.27
N LEU A 256 -21.78 -14.23 32.48
CA LEU A 256 -20.37 -14.10 32.86
C LEU A 256 -19.61 -13.24 31.83
N THR A 257 -20.33 -12.33 31.17
CA THR A 257 -19.79 -11.46 30.12
C THR A 257 -18.56 -10.70 30.62
N SER A 258 -17.45 -10.75 29.90
CA SER A 258 -16.18 -10.10 30.26
C SER A 258 -15.61 -10.52 31.62
N GLY A 259 -15.98 -11.70 32.15
CA GLY A 259 -15.62 -12.16 33.48
C GLY A 259 -14.12 -12.08 33.80
N PHE A 260 -13.26 -12.48 32.87
CA PHE A 260 -11.79 -12.43 32.95
C PHE A 260 -11.16 -11.48 31.92
N PHE A 261 -11.93 -10.58 31.31
CA PHE A 261 -11.40 -9.64 30.32
C PHE A 261 -10.19 -8.89 30.91
N GLY A 262 -9.05 -8.86 30.22
CA GLY A 262 -7.86 -8.14 30.63
C GLY A 262 -7.13 -8.72 31.85
N CYS A 263 -7.43 -9.96 32.26
CA CYS A 263 -6.63 -10.70 33.25
C CYS A 263 -5.31 -11.16 32.62
N ALA A 264 -4.41 -10.21 32.36
CA ALA A 264 -3.21 -10.44 31.56
C ALA A 264 -2.25 -11.48 32.15
N ALA A 265 -2.24 -11.66 33.48
CA ALA A 265 -1.42 -12.65 34.17
C ALA A 265 -2.07 -14.05 34.31
N LEU A 266 -3.30 -14.25 33.83
CA LEU A 266 -4.00 -15.54 33.97
C LEU A 266 -3.35 -16.60 33.07
N GLU A 267 -2.75 -17.63 33.67
CA GLU A 267 -1.96 -18.64 32.93
C GLU A 267 -2.72 -19.95 32.68
N THR A 268 -3.53 -20.39 33.64
CA THR A 268 -4.22 -21.68 33.64
C THR A 268 -5.64 -21.57 34.18
N LEU A 269 -6.50 -22.48 33.75
CA LEU A 269 -7.88 -22.61 34.23
C LEU A 269 -8.11 -24.03 34.78
N PRO A 270 -8.82 -24.18 35.91
CA PRO A 270 -9.31 -25.49 36.35
C PRO A 270 -10.35 -26.06 35.38
N ALA A 271 -10.37 -27.39 35.20
CA ALA A 271 -11.27 -28.06 34.26
C ALA A 271 -12.75 -27.88 34.64
N GLU A 272 -13.06 -27.95 35.93
CA GLU A 272 -14.43 -27.90 36.44
C GLU A 272 -14.91 -26.49 36.82
N LEU A 273 -14.17 -25.43 36.44
CA LEU A 273 -14.43 -24.06 36.88
C LEU A 273 -15.89 -23.59 36.63
N PHE A 274 -16.52 -24.07 35.55
CA PHE A 274 -17.90 -23.70 35.17
C PHE A 274 -18.92 -24.83 35.29
N GLN A 275 -18.58 -25.94 35.95
CA GLN A 275 -19.42 -27.16 35.94
C GLN A 275 -20.86 -26.94 36.42
N ASN A 276 -21.08 -26.02 37.36
CA ASN A 276 -22.41 -25.76 37.92
C ASN A 276 -23.16 -24.60 37.25
N MET A 277 -22.51 -23.86 36.33
CA MET A 277 -23.05 -22.65 35.71
C MET A 277 -23.91 -22.92 34.45
N THR A 278 -24.91 -23.80 34.58
CA THR A 278 -25.68 -24.35 33.45
C THR A 278 -26.64 -23.36 32.77
N LYS A 279 -26.91 -22.19 33.38
CA LYS A 279 -27.84 -21.17 32.85
C LYS A 279 -27.16 -20.04 32.09
N LEU A 280 -25.85 -20.10 31.88
CA LEU A 280 -25.10 -19.04 31.20
C LEU A 280 -25.58 -18.85 29.75
N THR A 281 -26.14 -17.67 29.48
CA THR A 281 -26.61 -17.29 28.13
C THR A 281 -25.60 -16.42 27.37
N ASN A 282 -24.71 -15.73 28.08
CA ASN A 282 -23.73 -14.82 27.50
C ASN A 282 -22.34 -15.00 28.13
N VAL A 283 -21.37 -15.39 27.28
CA VAL A 283 -19.95 -15.58 27.61
C VAL A 283 -19.05 -14.72 26.72
N ALA A 284 -19.60 -13.67 26.12
CA ALA A 284 -18.83 -12.76 25.28
C ALA A 284 -17.66 -12.14 26.06
N SER A 285 -16.51 -12.06 25.39
CA SER A 285 -15.27 -11.49 25.93
C SER A 285 -14.76 -12.10 27.24
N LEU A 286 -15.23 -13.31 27.61
CA LEU A 286 -14.90 -13.92 28.90
C LEU A 286 -13.39 -13.97 29.16
N PHE A 287 -12.57 -14.35 28.17
CA PHE A 287 -11.11 -14.39 28.30
C PHE A 287 -10.38 -13.33 27.43
N LYS A 288 -11.10 -12.34 26.91
CA LYS A 288 -10.50 -11.33 26.03
C LYS A 288 -9.33 -10.63 26.71
N GLY A 289 -8.14 -10.65 26.11
CA GLY A 289 -6.93 -10.01 26.64
C GLY A 289 -6.26 -10.78 27.80
N CYS A 290 -6.61 -12.05 28.02
CA CYS A 290 -5.82 -12.95 28.89
C CYS A 290 -4.49 -13.30 28.19
N ALA A 291 -3.57 -12.34 28.17
CA ALA A 291 -2.41 -12.35 27.31
C ALA A 291 -1.41 -13.48 27.61
N ASN A 292 -1.43 -14.07 28.81
CA ASN A 292 -0.56 -15.16 29.25
C ASN A 292 -1.27 -16.53 29.32
N LEU A 293 -2.54 -16.63 28.92
CA LEU A 293 -3.26 -17.90 28.90
C LEU A 293 -2.66 -18.80 27.81
N LYS A 294 -2.19 -20.00 28.18
CA LYS A 294 -1.45 -20.88 27.26
C LYS A 294 -2.33 -21.95 26.60
N SER A 295 -3.27 -22.51 27.35
CA SER A 295 -4.16 -23.57 26.90
C SER A 295 -5.46 -23.57 27.70
N LEU A 296 -6.47 -24.31 27.22
CA LEU A 296 -7.70 -24.58 27.97
C LEU A 296 -7.74 -26.06 28.40
N PRO A 297 -8.29 -26.37 29.60
CA PRO A 297 -8.59 -27.74 29.97
C PRO A 297 -9.73 -28.32 29.13
N GLU A 298 -9.72 -29.63 28.92
CA GLU A 298 -10.81 -30.36 28.27
C GLU A 298 -12.12 -30.20 29.06
N GLY A 299 -13.25 -30.14 28.36
CA GLY A 299 -14.57 -30.10 28.99
C GLY A 299 -14.96 -28.79 29.67
N LEU A 300 -14.10 -27.75 29.65
CA LEU A 300 -14.35 -26.47 30.35
C LEU A 300 -15.72 -25.85 30.06
N PHE A 301 -16.27 -26.06 28.85
CA PHE A 301 -17.55 -25.51 28.42
C PHE A 301 -18.66 -26.56 28.25
N ASP A 302 -18.47 -27.80 28.72
CA ASP A 302 -19.42 -28.90 28.49
C ASP A 302 -20.82 -28.59 29.05
N THR A 303 -20.91 -27.73 30.06
CA THR A 303 -22.15 -27.34 30.74
C THR A 303 -22.81 -26.08 30.18
N LEU A 304 -22.16 -25.38 29.24
CA LEU A 304 -22.61 -24.11 28.66
C LEU A 304 -23.63 -24.30 27.52
N THR A 305 -24.63 -25.16 27.73
CA THR A 305 -25.62 -25.54 26.70
C THR A 305 -26.59 -24.41 26.35
N GLU A 306 -26.76 -23.43 27.25
CA GLU A 306 -27.65 -22.28 27.08
C GLU A 306 -26.98 -21.05 26.44
N ALA A 307 -25.67 -21.12 26.16
CA ALA A 307 -24.93 -19.98 25.65
C ALA A 307 -25.37 -19.58 24.23
N THR A 308 -25.66 -18.30 24.04
CA THR A 308 -26.12 -17.72 22.77
C THR A 308 -25.11 -16.76 22.13
N ASN A 309 -24.14 -16.28 22.90
CA ASN A 309 -23.15 -15.29 22.47
C ASN A 309 -21.75 -15.61 23.03
N MET A 310 -20.77 -15.75 22.14
CA MET A 310 -19.35 -15.96 22.45
C MET A 310 -18.43 -14.98 21.70
N ASN A 311 -18.93 -13.80 21.36
CA ASN A 311 -18.13 -12.77 20.68
C ASN A 311 -16.84 -12.46 21.44
N SER A 312 -15.73 -12.40 20.73
CA SER A 312 -14.41 -12.07 21.29
C SER A 312 -13.94 -12.96 22.44
N LEU A 313 -14.43 -14.21 22.56
CA LEU A 313 -14.15 -15.09 23.70
C LEU A 313 -12.66 -15.16 24.06
N PHE A 314 -11.80 -15.28 23.04
CA PHE A 314 -10.34 -15.40 23.17
C PHE A 314 -9.57 -14.24 22.53
N SER A 315 -10.24 -13.18 22.09
CA SER A 315 -9.61 -12.02 21.43
C SER A 315 -8.43 -11.50 22.28
N GLY A 316 -7.25 -11.39 21.71
CA GLY A 316 -6.04 -10.89 22.38
C GLY A 316 -5.37 -11.87 23.34
N CYS A 317 -5.73 -13.17 23.34
CA CYS A 317 -4.97 -14.21 24.04
C CYS A 317 -3.69 -14.56 23.27
N LYS A 318 -2.69 -13.67 23.38
CA LYS A 318 -1.48 -13.69 22.53
C LYS A 318 -0.59 -14.92 22.71
N THR A 319 -0.64 -15.60 23.85
CA THR A 319 0.15 -16.81 24.14
C THR A 319 -0.67 -18.10 24.03
N LEU A 320 -1.93 -18.05 23.62
CA LEU A 320 -2.77 -19.24 23.52
C LEU A 320 -2.27 -20.12 22.37
N GLU A 321 -1.73 -21.29 22.72
CA GLU A 321 -1.08 -22.23 21.79
C GLU A 321 -2.02 -23.36 21.38
N THR A 322 -2.83 -23.87 22.31
CA THR A 322 -3.74 -24.99 22.06
C THR A 322 -5.12 -24.77 22.66
N ILE A 323 -6.14 -25.24 21.95
CA ILE A 323 -7.52 -25.30 22.43
C ILE A 323 -8.05 -26.72 22.15
N PRO A 324 -8.70 -27.40 23.12
CA PRO A 324 -9.28 -28.72 22.89
C PRO A 324 -10.23 -28.74 21.69
N VAL A 325 -10.11 -29.76 20.83
CA VAL A 325 -10.83 -29.86 19.55
C VAL A 325 -12.36 -29.83 19.70
N ASP A 326 -12.88 -30.41 20.79
CA ASP A 326 -14.31 -30.54 21.06
C ASP A 326 -14.85 -29.50 22.05
N ILE A 327 -14.11 -28.42 22.31
CA ILE A 327 -14.47 -27.42 23.33
C ILE A 327 -15.86 -26.80 23.13
N PHE A 328 -16.38 -26.78 21.89
CA PHE A 328 -17.69 -26.19 21.55
C PHE A 328 -18.81 -27.20 21.28
N LYS A 329 -18.58 -28.51 21.48
CA LYS A 329 -19.51 -29.59 21.07
C LYS A 329 -20.95 -29.42 21.60
N ASN A 330 -21.11 -28.83 22.78
CA ASN A 330 -22.40 -28.67 23.47
C ASN A 330 -23.04 -27.28 23.28
N MET A 331 -22.35 -26.32 22.65
CA MET A 331 -22.77 -24.92 22.53
C MET A 331 -23.68 -24.70 21.31
N THR A 332 -24.75 -25.49 21.23
CA THR A 332 -25.66 -25.56 20.06
C THR A 332 -26.50 -24.30 19.83
N LYS A 333 -26.71 -23.49 20.88
CA LYS A 333 -27.52 -22.26 20.86
C LYS A 333 -26.75 -20.99 20.47
N ILE A 334 -25.45 -21.09 20.21
CA ILE A 334 -24.63 -19.93 19.84
C ILE A 334 -25.12 -19.33 18.52
N THR A 335 -25.43 -18.05 18.56
CA THR A 335 -25.89 -17.27 17.40
C THR A 335 -24.80 -16.37 16.80
N THR A 336 -23.78 -16.03 17.59
CA THR A 336 -22.70 -15.12 17.18
C THR A 336 -21.35 -15.49 17.79
N ALA A 337 -20.29 -15.41 16.96
CA ALA A 337 -18.90 -15.70 17.31
C ALA A 337 -17.93 -14.70 16.63
N SER A 338 -18.33 -13.43 16.57
CA SER A 338 -17.53 -12.36 15.97
C SER A 338 -16.22 -12.15 16.75
N TYR A 339 -15.10 -11.91 16.06
CA TYR A 339 -13.79 -11.66 16.69
C TYR A 339 -13.29 -12.78 17.64
N LEU A 340 -13.78 -14.02 17.48
CA LEU A 340 -13.57 -15.11 18.46
C LEU A 340 -12.11 -15.29 18.85
N TYR A 341 -11.21 -15.29 17.86
CA TYR A 341 -9.77 -15.48 18.02
C TYR A 341 -8.96 -14.26 17.60
N GLU A 342 -9.56 -13.07 17.54
CA GLU A 342 -8.86 -11.88 17.04
C GLU A 342 -7.53 -11.68 17.79
N GLY A 343 -6.39 -11.66 17.09
CA GLY A 343 -5.08 -11.46 17.70
C GLY A 343 -4.54 -12.65 18.52
N CYS A 344 -5.08 -13.86 18.34
CA CYS A 344 -4.49 -15.11 18.83
C CYS A 344 -3.27 -15.50 17.97
N ILE A 345 -2.17 -14.76 18.13
CA ILE A 345 -0.98 -14.84 17.26
C ILE A 345 -0.14 -16.11 17.42
N LYS A 346 -0.43 -16.99 18.38
CA LYS A 346 0.30 -18.25 18.61
C LYS A 346 -0.48 -19.49 18.20
N LEU A 347 -1.78 -19.35 17.97
CA LEU A 347 -2.67 -20.48 17.71
C LEU A 347 -2.52 -20.96 16.25
N THR A 348 -2.39 -22.27 16.07
CA THR A 348 -2.27 -22.93 14.75
C THR A 348 -3.45 -23.81 14.42
N GLU A 349 -4.16 -24.32 15.44
CA GLU A 349 -5.33 -25.19 15.31
C GLU A 349 -6.56 -24.52 15.93
N PHE A 350 -7.70 -24.62 15.24
CA PHE A 350 -8.93 -23.93 15.64
C PHE A 350 -10.07 -24.95 15.78
N PRO A 351 -10.69 -25.09 16.96
CA PRO A 351 -11.81 -26.00 17.18
C PRO A 351 -13.00 -25.70 16.26
N SER A 352 -13.61 -26.75 15.70
CA SER A 352 -14.71 -26.59 14.73
C SER A 352 -15.94 -25.94 15.36
N LEU A 353 -16.61 -25.06 14.59
CA LEU A 353 -17.89 -24.46 14.96
C LEU A 353 -19.10 -25.20 14.40
N LYS A 354 -18.92 -26.36 13.76
CA LYS A 354 -20.02 -27.12 13.12
C LYS A 354 -21.14 -27.52 14.09
N HIS A 355 -20.84 -27.64 15.38
CA HIS A 355 -21.81 -27.97 16.42
C HIS A 355 -22.63 -26.76 16.90
N CYS A 356 -22.20 -25.53 16.58
CA CYS A 356 -22.94 -24.30 16.86
C CYS A 356 -24.08 -24.09 15.84
N VAL A 357 -25.04 -25.01 15.78
CA VAL A 357 -26.08 -25.09 14.74
C VAL A 357 -27.06 -23.90 14.67
N ALA A 358 -26.95 -22.93 15.58
CA ALA A 358 -27.71 -21.68 15.55
C ALA A 358 -26.88 -20.47 15.05
N LEU A 359 -25.62 -20.66 14.66
CA LEU A 359 -24.65 -19.61 14.34
C LEU A 359 -25.05 -18.82 13.09
N LYS A 360 -25.03 -17.49 13.18
CA LYS A 360 -25.43 -16.56 12.11
C LYS A 360 -24.34 -15.55 11.74
N THR A 361 -23.58 -15.06 12.71
CA THR A 361 -22.62 -13.95 12.51
C THR A 361 -21.22 -14.31 12.98
N ILE A 362 -20.24 -14.15 12.08
CA ILE A 362 -18.83 -14.51 12.29
C ILE A 362 -17.80 -13.51 11.71
N PRO A 363 -18.05 -12.18 11.63
CA PRO A 363 -17.03 -11.26 11.15
C PRO A 363 -15.77 -11.33 12.03
N ALA A 364 -14.62 -11.12 11.40
CA ALA A 364 -13.32 -11.07 12.05
C ALA A 364 -12.91 -12.31 12.86
N LEU A 365 -13.45 -13.50 12.55
CA LEU A 365 -13.23 -14.72 13.33
C LEU A 365 -11.74 -15.01 13.62
N TRP A 366 -10.91 -14.94 12.58
CA TRP A 366 -9.46 -15.20 12.63
C TRP A 366 -8.63 -13.93 12.42
N LYS A 367 -9.21 -12.74 12.58
CA LYS A 367 -8.47 -11.49 12.36
C LYS A 367 -7.17 -11.47 13.17
N ASP A 368 -6.06 -11.09 12.55
CA ASP A 368 -4.71 -11.04 13.12
C ASP A 368 -4.20 -12.39 13.70
N CYS A 369 -4.76 -13.54 13.27
CA CYS A 369 -4.20 -14.87 13.55
C CYS A 369 -2.98 -15.13 12.66
N THR A 370 -1.86 -14.50 12.99
CA THR A 370 -0.66 -14.44 12.15
C THR A 370 0.02 -15.80 11.89
N GLN A 371 -0.28 -16.84 12.67
CA GLN A 371 0.27 -18.20 12.50
C GLN A 371 -0.70 -19.15 11.76
N LEU A 372 -1.89 -18.69 11.35
CA LEU A 372 -2.82 -19.51 10.58
C LEU A 372 -2.28 -19.71 9.15
N GLU A 373 -1.78 -20.90 8.84
CA GLU A 373 -1.29 -21.23 7.49
C GLU A 373 -2.40 -21.71 6.54
N THR A 374 -3.36 -22.48 7.05
CA THR A 374 -4.51 -22.98 6.29
C THR A 374 -5.72 -23.07 7.22
N ALA A 375 -6.85 -22.51 6.78
CA ALA A 375 -8.09 -22.56 7.54
C ALA A 375 -8.62 -24.01 7.66
N PRO A 376 -9.21 -24.43 8.80
CA PRO A 376 -9.68 -25.80 8.96
C PRO A 376 -10.81 -26.15 7.99
N ALA A 377 -10.78 -27.35 7.41
CA ALA A 377 -11.89 -27.85 6.60
C ALA A 377 -13.13 -28.13 7.47
N ASP A 378 -14.32 -28.09 6.87
CA ASP A 378 -15.59 -28.41 7.54
C ASP A 378 -15.82 -27.65 8.87
N TYR A 379 -15.56 -26.34 8.84
CA TYR A 379 -15.55 -25.52 10.05
C TYR A 379 -16.91 -24.93 10.43
N PHE A 380 -17.73 -24.53 9.44
CA PHE A 380 -18.96 -23.77 9.66
C PHE A 380 -20.23 -24.65 9.57
N PRO A 381 -21.24 -24.42 10.43
CA PRO A 381 -22.54 -25.08 10.35
C PRO A 381 -23.41 -24.51 9.21
N GLU A 382 -24.39 -25.27 8.75
CA GLU A 382 -25.33 -24.83 7.68
C GLU A 382 -26.08 -23.54 8.02
N SER A 383 -26.29 -23.26 9.31
CA SER A 383 -27.04 -22.09 9.80
C SER A 383 -26.47 -20.74 9.38
N VAL A 384 -25.17 -20.68 9.03
CA VAL A 384 -24.52 -19.44 8.56
C VAL A 384 -25.05 -18.97 7.21
N LYS A 385 -25.88 -19.75 6.51
CA LYS A 385 -26.56 -19.34 5.27
C LYS A 385 -27.43 -18.10 5.41
N ASN A 386 -27.85 -17.77 6.63
CA ASN A 386 -28.61 -16.57 6.93
C ASN A 386 -27.72 -15.38 7.38
N GLY A 387 -26.40 -15.58 7.45
CA GLY A 387 -25.43 -14.55 7.81
C GLY A 387 -25.26 -13.52 6.71
N THR A 388 -25.13 -12.25 7.09
CA THR A 388 -25.02 -11.13 6.13
C THR A 388 -23.57 -10.71 5.86
N SER A 389 -22.63 -11.05 6.75
CA SER A 389 -21.26 -10.53 6.69
C SER A 389 -20.23 -11.59 7.05
N ALA A 390 -19.20 -11.65 6.22
CA ALA A 390 -17.93 -12.35 6.43
C ALA A 390 -16.75 -11.37 6.36
N ALA A 391 -16.99 -10.10 6.71
CA ALA A 391 -15.98 -9.05 6.73
C ALA A 391 -14.83 -9.39 7.70
N TYR A 392 -13.62 -8.99 7.33
CA TYR A 392 -12.38 -9.15 8.12
C TYR A 392 -12.01 -10.60 8.50
N LEU A 393 -12.67 -11.62 7.94
CA LEU A 393 -12.62 -13.00 8.44
C LEU A 393 -11.19 -13.52 8.66
N PHE A 394 -10.28 -13.20 7.73
CA PHE A 394 -8.86 -13.54 7.74
C PHE A 394 -7.96 -12.29 7.72
N SER A 395 -8.50 -11.08 7.97
CA SER A 395 -7.71 -9.84 7.91
C SER A 395 -6.47 -9.94 8.79
N GLY A 396 -5.29 -9.65 8.26
CA GLY A 396 -4.02 -9.71 8.99
C GLY A 396 -3.49 -11.13 9.23
N CYS A 397 -4.06 -12.18 8.63
CA CYS A 397 -3.50 -13.55 8.66
C CYS A 397 -2.27 -13.64 7.74
N THR A 398 -1.14 -13.12 8.19
CA THR A 398 0.06 -12.95 7.36
C THR A 398 0.71 -14.27 6.89
N SER A 399 0.41 -15.41 7.52
CA SER A 399 0.93 -16.74 7.12
C SER A 399 -0.06 -17.56 6.30
N LEU A 400 -1.30 -17.07 6.09
CA LEU A 400 -2.34 -17.82 5.38
C LEU A 400 -1.95 -17.96 3.91
N LYS A 401 -1.78 -19.20 3.43
CA LYS A 401 -1.38 -19.50 2.04
C LYS A 401 -2.58 -19.74 1.12
N THR A 402 -3.61 -20.41 1.64
CA THR A 402 -4.84 -20.73 0.93
C THR A 402 -5.96 -21.10 1.91
N VAL A 403 -7.17 -21.39 1.40
CA VAL A 403 -8.31 -21.90 2.17
C VAL A 403 -8.89 -23.16 1.52
N PRO A 404 -9.56 -24.05 2.27
CA PRO A 404 -10.27 -25.21 1.70
C PRO A 404 -11.33 -24.82 0.66
N GLU A 405 -11.50 -25.64 -0.39
CA GLU A 405 -12.43 -25.41 -1.52
C GLU A 405 -13.87 -25.13 -1.05
N ASP A 406 -14.37 -25.95 -0.13
CA ASP A 406 -15.74 -25.87 0.38
C ASP A 406 -15.92 -24.96 1.61
N MET A 407 -14.92 -24.14 1.96
CA MET A 407 -14.93 -23.30 3.17
C MET A 407 -16.21 -22.45 3.29
N PHE A 408 -16.69 -21.93 2.16
CA PHE A 408 -17.81 -20.99 2.10
C PHE A 408 -19.10 -21.57 1.52
N ARG A 409 -19.22 -22.90 1.40
CA ARG A 409 -20.39 -23.56 0.79
C ARG A 409 -21.73 -23.14 1.41
N HIS A 410 -21.75 -22.80 2.70
CA HIS A 410 -22.95 -22.40 3.45
C HIS A 410 -23.16 -20.87 3.54
N PHE A 411 -22.44 -20.03 2.79
CA PHE A 411 -22.46 -18.57 2.96
C PHE A 411 -23.47 -17.84 2.01
N GLU A 412 -24.56 -18.51 1.65
CA GLU A 412 -25.56 -18.07 0.65
C GLU A 412 -26.16 -16.68 0.89
N GLY A 413 -26.33 -16.28 2.16
CA GLY A 413 -26.87 -14.99 2.57
C GLY A 413 -25.87 -13.84 2.62
N THR A 414 -24.58 -14.11 2.39
CA THR A 414 -23.51 -13.13 2.62
C THR A 414 -23.56 -12.00 1.60
N THR A 415 -23.61 -10.76 2.09
CA THR A 415 -23.60 -9.54 1.28
C THR A 415 -22.33 -8.72 1.44
N ILE A 416 -21.59 -8.90 2.55
CA ILE A 416 -20.39 -8.12 2.88
C ILE A 416 -19.19 -9.04 3.07
N ILE A 417 -18.14 -8.82 2.27
CA ILE A 417 -16.82 -9.48 2.37
C ILE A 417 -15.67 -8.47 2.47
N SER A 418 -15.97 -7.23 2.88
CA SER A 418 -14.98 -6.17 3.03
C SER A 418 -13.81 -6.61 3.91
N GLU A 419 -12.60 -6.32 3.45
CA GLU A 419 -11.35 -6.58 4.18
C GLU A 419 -11.16 -8.06 4.60
N MET A 420 -11.89 -9.01 3.99
CA MET A 420 -11.89 -10.43 4.38
C MET A 420 -10.48 -11.03 4.42
N PHE A 421 -9.64 -10.74 3.42
CA PHE A 421 -8.25 -11.18 3.32
C PHE A 421 -7.27 -10.00 3.36
N LEU A 422 -7.68 -8.84 3.90
CA LEU A 422 -6.81 -7.65 3.96
C LEU A 422 -5.46 -8.00 4.60
N ASN A 423 -4.36 -7.66 3.93
CA ASN A 423 -2.99 -7.90 4.36
C ASN A 423 -2.66 -9.38 4.65
N CYS A 424 -3.30 -10.34 3.97
CA CYS A 424 -2.84 -11.74 3.94
C CYS A 424 -1.62 -11.84 3.01
N THR A 425 -0.45 -11.38 3.47
CA THR A 425 0.73 -11.18 2.63
C THR A 425 1.32 -12.46 2.04
N SER A 426 1.05 -13.63 2.64
CA SER A 426 1.48 -14.95 2.15
C SER A 426 0.40 -15.70 1.38
N LEU A 427 -0.76 -15.08 1.11
CA LEU A 427 -1.83 -15.74 0.35
C LEU A 427 -1.40 -15.89 -1.11
N GLU A 428 -1.16 -17.13 -1.55
CA GLU A 428 -0.64 -17.45 -2.87
C GLU A 428 -1.77 -17.67 -3.88
N SER A 429 -2.81 -18.40 -3.47
CA SER A 429 -3.97 -18.69 -4.30
C SER A 429 -5.21 -19.02 -3.49
N LEU A 430 -6.37 -18.91 -4.12
CA LEU A 430 -7.65 -19.36 -3.57
C LEU A 430 -8.29 -20.38 -4.53
N PRO A 431 -9.10 -21.30 -4.01
CA PRO A 431 -9.97 -22.12 -4.85
C PRO A 431 -10.82 -21.24 -5.76
N VAL A 432 -10.88 -21.55 -7.05
CA VAL A 432 -11.56 -20.70 -8.03
C VAL A 432 -13.07 -20.57 -7.78
N THR A 433 -13.68 -21.58 -7.13
CA THR A 433 -15.11 -21.66 -6.78
C THR A 433 -15.44 -21.08 -5.40
N ILE A 434 -14.47 -20.45 -4.72
CA ILE A 434 -14.58 -20.05 -3.30
C ILE A 434 -15.79 -19.14 -3.00
N PHE A 435 -16.31 -18.41 -4.00
CA PHE A 435 -17.47 -17.52 -3.85
C PHE A 435 -18.73 -17.97 -4.60
N ASP A 436 -18.81 -19.22 -5.05
CA ASP A 436 -19.95 -19.75 -5.82
C ASP A 436 -21.27 -19.70 -5.04
N SER A 437 -21.24 -19.98 -3.74
CA SER A 437 -22.41 -19.83 -2.86
C SER A 437 -22.72 -18.36 -2.53
N MET A 438 -21.72 -17.47 -2.58
CA MET A 438 -21.85 -16.06 -2.17
C MET A 438 -22.36 -15.16 -3.31
N LYS A 439 -23.52 -15.48 -3.89
CA LYS A 439 -24.06 -14.74 -5.05
C LYS A 439 -24.60 -13.33 -4.71
N LYS A 440 -24.83 -13.03 -3.43
CA LYS A 440 -25.44 -11.78 -2.95
C LYS A 440 -24.44 -10.73 -2.50
N ILE A 441 -23.13 -10.92 -2.76
CA ILE A 441 -22.10 -9.95 -2.39
C ILE A 441 -22.41 -8.61 -3.06
N SER A 442 -22.57 -7.58 -2.24
CA SER A 442 -22.78 -6.19 -2.66
C SER A 442 -21.67 -5.26 -2.16
N THR A 443 -20.84 -5.71 -1.22
CA THR A 443 -19.71 -4.97 -0.66
C THR A 443 -18.46 -5.87 -0.55
N ALA A 444 -17.39 -5.50 -1.28
CA ALA A 444 -16.10 -6.20 -1.36
C ALA A 444 -14.89 -5.25 -1.19
N SER A 445 -15.10 -4.07 -0.60
CA SER A 445 -14.02 -3.09 -0.44
C SER A 445 -12.81 -3.68 0.27
N LYS A 446 -11.63 -3.50 -0.35
CA LYS A 446 -10.34 -3.99 0.13
C LYS A 446 -10.26 -5.49 0.47
N THR A 447 -11.14 -6.33 -0.06
CA THR A 447 -11.20 -7.77 0.28
C THR A 447 -9.83 -8.45 0.20
N PHE A 448 -9.02 -8.17 -0.82
CA PHE A 448 -7.69 -8.73 -1.05
C PHE A 448 -6.57 -7.68 -0.94
N SER A 449 -6.88 -6.47 -0.46
CA SER A 449 -5.90 -5.38 -0.44
C SER A 449 -4.67 -5.80 0.37
N GLY A 450 -3.47 -5.63 -0.18
CA GLY A 450 -2.22 -6.04 0.45
C GLY A 450 -1.90 -7.54 0.39
N CYS A 451 -2.64 -8.37 -0.35
CA CYS A 451 -2.25 -9.76 -0.64
C CYS A 451 -1.10 -9.81 -1.66
N THR A 452 0.11 -9.46 -1.21
CA THR A 452 1.27 -9.24 -2.09
C THR A 452 1.80 -10.51 -2.77
N ALA A 453 1.55 -11.69 -2.21
CA ALA A 453 1.99 -12.98 -2.77
C ALA A 453 0.94 -13.65 -3.69
N PHE A 454 -0.22 -13.02 -3.92
CA PHE A 454 -1.32 -13.66 -4.65
C PHE A 454 -1.00 -13.77 -6.14
N THR A 455 -0.71 -15.00 -6.61
CA THR A 455 -0.38 -15.31 -8.02
C THR A 455 -1.54 -15.93 -8.80
N GLY A 456 -2.59 -16.40 -8.12
CA GLY A 456 -3.79 -16.96 -8.77
C GLY A 456 -4.62 -15.94 -9.56
N GLU A 457 -5.59 -16.45 -10.31
CA GLU A 457 -6.65 -15.66 -10.98
C GLU A 457 -7.60 -15.07 -9.93
N SER A 458 -8.19 -13.89 -10.20
CA SER A 458 -9.18 -13.31 -9.30
C SER A 458 -10.40 -14.22 -9.14
N PRO A 459 -10.98 -14.33 -7.93
CA PRO A 459 -12.12 -15.23 -7.70
C PRO A 459 -13.29 -14.95 -8.63
N TYR A 460 -13.79 -16.00 -9.27
CA TYR A 460 -14.92 -15.95 -10.19
C TYR A 460 -16.02 -16.92 -9.77
N THR A 461 -17.18 -16.80 -10.41
CA THR A 461 -18.27 -17.76 -10.29
C THR A 461 -18.65 -18.25 -11.67
N MET A 462 -18.77 -19.57 -11.85
CA MET A 462 -19.30 -20.14 -13.08
C MET A 462 -20.82 -19.97 -13.10
N VAL A 463 -21.34 -19.27 -14.10
CA VAL A 463 -22.79 -19.06 -14.27
C VAL A 463 -23.26 -19.63 -15.60
N GLN A 464 -24.52 -20.05 -15.65
CA GLN A 464 -25.20 -20.45 -16.88
C GLN A 464 -25.84 -19.20 -17.50
N ASP A 465 -25.45 -18.88 -18.73
CA ASP A 465 -26.01 -17.80 -19.54
C ASP A 465 -26.50 -18.39 -20.88
N GLY A 466 -27.80 -18.64 -20.96
CA GLY A 466 -28.40 -19.43 -22.04
C GLY A 466 -27.90 -20.88 -22.03
N GLU A 467 -27.29 -21.33 -23.14
CA GLU A 467 -26.67 -22.65 -23.29
C GLU A 467 -25.16 -22.66 -22.94
N GLN A 468 -24.57 -21.50 -22.62
CA GLN A 468 -23.14 -21.37 -22.37
C GLN A 468 -22.84 -21.22 -20.87
N GLN A 469 -21.75 -21.84 -20.43
CA GLN A 469 -21.21 -21.61 -19.10
C GLN A 469 -20.16 -20.50 -19.18
N VAL A 470 -20.35 -19.41 -18.43
CA VAL A 470 -19.46 -18.24 -18.45
C VAL A 470 -18.83 -18.02 -17.09
N LYS A 471 -17.55 -17.62 -17.09
CA LYS A 471 -16.83 -17.15 -15.90
C LYS A 471 -17.24 -15.71 -15.62
N VAL A 472 -17.62 -15.40 -14.37
CA VAL A 472 -17.94 -14.03 -13.96
C VAL A 472 -17.13 -13.66 -12.71
N HIS A 473 -16.16 -12.77 -12.87
CA HIS A 473 -15.35 -12.25 -11.76
C HIS A 473 -16.16 -11.26 -10.90
N LEU A 474 -15.70 -10.99 -9.67
CA LEU A 474 -16.39 -10.06 -8.76
C LEU A 474 -16.71 -8.69 -9.41
N TYR A 475 -15.77 -8.15 -10.18
CA TYR A 475 -15.90 -6.85 -10.85
C TYR A 475 -16.79 -6.87 -12.10
N GLU A 476 -17.26 -8.05 -12.53
CA GLU A 476 -18.15 -8.21 -13.68
C GLU A 476 -19.60 -8.54 -13.29
N ARG A 477 -19.85 -8.85 -12.01
CA ARG A 477 -21.17 -9.30 -11.53
C ARG A 477 -22.30 -8.29 -11.79
N THR A 478 -21.99 -6.99 -11.90
CA THR A 478 -22.98 -5.94 -12.25
C THR A 478 -23.59 -6.14 -13.63
N ASN A 479 -22.93 -6.89 -14.52
CA ASN A 479 -23.43 -7.18 -15.87
C ASN A 479 -24.46 -8.33 -15.88
N TYR A 480 -24.62 -9.05 -14.77
CA TYR A 480 -25.50 -10.22 -14.63
C TYR A 480 -26.52 -10.00 -13.48
N PRO A 481 -27.38 -8.97 -13.58
CA PRO A 481 -28.29 -8.57 -12.50
C PRO A 481 -29.34 -9.62 -12.14
N ASP A 482 -29.70 -10.51 -13.07
CA ASP A 482 -30.64 -11.61 -12.84
C ASP A 482 -30.05 -12.72 -11.97
N ILE A 483 -28.71 -12.84 -11.94
CA ILE A 483 -27.98 -13.88 -11.22
C ILE A 483 -27.46 -13.38 -9.87
N PHE A 484 -26.85 -12.19 -9.86
CA PHE A 484 -26.21 -11.61 -8.67
C PHE A 484 -27.02 -10.48 -8.02
N GLY A 485 -28.11 -10.03 -8.64
CA GLY A 485 -29.01 -8.99 -8.14
C GLY A 485 -28.75 -7.60 -8.73
N ALA A 486 -29.81 -6.87 -9.08
CA ALA A 486 -29.75 -5.57 -9.76
C ALA A 486 -29.20 -4.38 -8.94
N LYS A 487 -28.85 -4.58 -7.66
CA LYS A 487 -28.43 -3.51 -6.72
C LYS A 487 -27.14 -3.84 -5.96
N ILE A 488 -26.21 -4.53 -6.61
CA ILE A 488 -24.87 -4.76 -6.07
C ILE A 488 -23.90 -3.66 -6.50
N PHE A 489 -22.88 -3.39 -5.69
CA PHE A 489 -21.79 -2.47 -6.03
C PHE A 489 -22.23 -1.04 -6.44
N THR A 490 -23.30 -0.52 -5.83
CA THR A 490 -23.94 0.76 -6.22
C THR A 490 -23.14 2.01 -5.84
N SER A 491 -22.12 1.88 -5.00
CA SER A 491 -21.23 2.99 -4.59
C SER A 491 -19.77 2.61 -4.78
N ALA A 492 -18.92 3.54 -5.19
CA ALA A 492 -17.48 3.28 -5.33
C ALA A 492 -16.85 2.72 -4.04
N SER A 493 -17.29 3.22 -2.88
CA SER A 493 -16.87 2.73 -1.56
C SER A 493 -17.14 1.25 -1.32
N SER A 494 -18.10 0.65 -2.02
CA SER A 494 -18.48 -0.76 -1.81
C SER A 494 -17.48 -1.75 -2.42
N TYR A 495 -16.68 -1.37 -3.41
CA TYR A 495 -15.68 -2.23 -4.07
C TYR A 495 -14.29 -1.60 -4.17
N LYS A 496 -14.14 -0.37 -3.64
CA LYS A 496 -12.88 0.37 -3.69
C LYS A 496 -11.72 -0.47 -3.18
N ASP A 497 -10.62 -0.44 -3.92
CA ASP A 497 -9.33 -1.02 -3.57
C ASP A 497 -9.39 -2.55 -3.30
N THR A 498 -10.41 -3.26 -3.80
CA THR A 498 -10.59 -4.72 -3.61
C THR A 498 -9.30 -5.52 -3.80
N PHE A 499 -8.57 -5.25 -4.88
CA PHE A 499 -7.34 -5.95 -5.27
C PHE A 499 -6.08 -5.08 -5.17
N LYS A 500 -6.14 -3.98 -4.41
CA LYS A 500 -5.02 -3.03 -4.33
C LYS A 500 -3.77 -3.71 -3.79
N GLY A 501 -2.67 -3.63 -4.54
CA GLY A 501 -1.39 -4.23 -4.16
C GLY A 501 -1.26 -5.73 -4.48
N CYS A 502 -2.23 -6.34 -5.17
CA CYS A 502 -2.16 -7.73 -5.64
C CYS A 502 -1.47 -7.83 -7.00
N THR A 503 -0.29 -7.21 -7.16
CA THR A 503 0.35 -7.02 -8.47
C THR A 503 0.87 -8.30 -9.13
N GLN A 504 0.84 -9.43 -8.42
CA GLN A 504 1.29 -10.74 -8.92
C GLN A 504 0.16 -11.59 -9.52
N MET A 505 -1.10 -11.16 -9.43
CA MET A 505 -2.24 -11.95 -9.93
C MET A 505 -2.16 -12.13 -11.45
N ALA A 506 -2.52 -13.33 -11.93
CA ALA A 506 -2.44 -13.69 -13.35
C ALA A 506 -3.28 -12.77 -14.26
N ASP A 507 -4.39 -12.26 -13.74
CA ASP A 507 -5.36 -11.37 -14.40
C ASP A 507 -5.28 -9.93 -13.88
N TYR A 508 -4.22 -9.53 -13.16
CA TYR A 508 -4.09 -8.19 -12.58
C TYR A 508 -4.25 -7.07 -13.62
N ALA A 509 -3.79 -7.31 -14.85
CA ALA A 509 -3.91 -6.39 -15.97
C ALA A 509 -5.36 -6.15 -16.42
N ASP A 510 -6.27 -7.09 -16.15
CA ASP A 510 -7.68 -7.04 -16.53
C ASP A 510 -8.57 -6.44 -15.41
N ILE A 511 -8.06 -6.33 -14.19
CA ILE A 511 -8.81 -5.80 -13.04
C ILE A 511 -8.98 -4.27 -13.18
N PRO A 512 -10.21 -3.72 -13.09
CA PRO A 512 -10.44 -2.27 -13.22
C PRO A 512 -9.74 -1.42 -12.15
N ILE A 513 -9.30 -0.21 -12.53
CA ILE A 513 -8.69 0.79 -11.61
C ILE A 513 -9.55 1.05 -10.37
N PRO A 514 -10.89 1.25 -10.45
CA PRO A 514 -11.71 1.45 -9.25
C PRO A 514 -11.71 0.27 -8.27
N TRP A 515 -11.37 -0.93 -8.75
CA TRP A 515 -11.24 -2.17 -7.97
C TRP A 515 -9.81 -2.41 -7.46
N GLY A 516 -8.84 -1.54 -7.79
CA GLY A 516 -7.44 -1.63 -7.35
C GLY A 516 -6.47 -2.28 -8.34
N GLY A 517 -6.93 -2.60 -9.55
CA GLY A 517 -6.09 -3.06 -10.67
C GLY A 517 -5.56 -1.90 -11.53
N ILE A 518 -5.19 -2.23 -12.77
CA ILE A 518 -4.63 -1.26 -13.74
C ILE A 518 -5.44 -1.14 -15.04
N SER A 519 -6.50 -1.94 -15.22
CA SER A 519 -7.39 -1.82 -16.37
C SER A 519 -8.20 -0.53 -16.29
N ASP A 520 -8.17 0.25 -17.35
CA ASP A 520 -9.04 1.41 -17.57
C ASP A 520 -10.45 1.00 -18.02
N GLY A 521 -10.75 -0.30 -18.08
CA GLY A 521 -12.07 -0.85 -18.40
C GLY A 521 -12.24 -1.23 -19.87
N THR A 522 -11.20 -1.09 -20.68
CA THR A 522 -11.24 -1.40 -22.10
C THR A 522 -10.89 -2.88 -22.27
N LYS A 523 -11.35 -3.54 -23.34
CA LYS A 523 -11.12 -4.99 -23.57
C LYS A 523 -10.51 -5.26 -24.95
N ALA A 524 -10.12 -4.21 -25.68
CA ALA A 524 -9.65 -4.28 -27.06
C ALA A 524 -8.25 -3.70 -27.21
N LYS A 525 -7.48 -4.23 -28.15
CA LYS A 525 -6.22 -3.62 -28.62
C LYS A 525 -6.51 -2.21 -29.15
N PRO A 526 -5.53 -1.29 -29.17
CA PRO A 526 -5.75 0.05 -29.69
C PRO A 526 -6.00 -0.01 -31.20
N THR A 527 -7.01 0.70 -31.69
CA THR A 527 -7.21 0.90 -33.14
C THR A 527 -6.25 1.99 -33.61
N LEU A 528 -5.63 1.81 -34.77
CA LEU A 528 -4.76 2.81 -35.38
C LEU A 528 -5.32 3.25 -36.72
N THR A 529 -5.11 4.52 -37.06
CA THR A 529 -5.32 5.02 -38.42
C THR A 529 -4.12 5.86 -38.84
N LEU A 530 -3.70 5.69 -40.10
CA LEU A 530 -2.51 6.31 -40.66
C LEU A 530 -2.86 7.12 -41.91
N THR A 531 -2.30 8.31 -42.01
CA THR A 531 -2.24 9.09 -43.26
C THR A 531 -0.81 9.47 -43.53
N ALA A 532 -0.36 9.32 -44.78
CA ALA A 532 0.99 9.70 -45.19
C ALA A 532 0.91 10.54 -46.47
N ALA A 533 1.62 11.66 -46.51
CA ALA A 533 1.66 12.55 -47.67
C ALA A 533 3.04 13.24 -47.79
N PRO A 534 3.53 13.49 -49.02
CA PRO A 534 4.70 14.33 -49.23
C PRO A 534 4.50 15.73 -48.63
N ALA A 535 5.58 16.33 -48.14
CA ALA A 535 5.57 17.69 -47.61
C ALA A 535 5.34 18.70 -48.74
N GLU A 536 4.30 19.52 -48.60
CA GLU A 536 3.93 20.54 -49.57
C GLU A 536 4.75 21.83 -49.32
N GLY A 537 5.26 22.46 -50.39
CA GLY A 537 5.97 23.74 -50.32
C GLY A 537 7.40 23.68 -49.76
N LYS A 538 8.07 22.53 -49.83
CA LYS A 538 9.49 22.38 -49.47
C LYS A 538 10.37 22.26 -50.72
N GLU A 539 11.58 22.82 -50.66
CA GLU A 539 12.63 22.73 -51.70
C GLU A 539 13.28 21.32 -51.80
N TYR A 540 12.84 20.38 -50.95
CA TYR A 540 13.30 18.99 -50.91
C TYR A 540 12.14 18.06 -50.55
N PHE A 541 12.24 16.77 -50.95
CA PHE A 541 11.21 15.79 -50.63
C PHE A 541 11.32 15.33 -49.17
N GLN A 542 10.22 15.46 -48.45
CA GLN A 542 10.03 14.94 -47.11
C GLN A 542 8.68 14.23 -47.09
N LEU A 543 8.57 13.14 -46.35
CA LEU A 543 7.32 12.48 -46.06
C LEU A 543 6.82 12.90 -44.69
N SER A 544 5.54 13.24 -44.58
CA SER A 544 4.84 13.39 -43.29
C SER A 544 3.84 12.25 -43.10
N GLY A 545 3.80 11.69 -41.89
CA GLY A 545 2.89 10.61 -41.51
C GLY A 545 2.18 10.93 -40.21
N THR A 546 0.85 10.89 -40.18
CA THR A 546 0.06 11.12 -38.97
C THR A 546 -0.52 9.82 -38.43
N VAL A 547 -0.31 9.58 -37.14
CA VAL A 547 -0.83 8.43 -36.39
C VAL A 547 -1.95 8.90 -35.47
N LYS A 548 -3.13 8.28 -35.60
CA LYS A 548 -4.23 8.44 -34.65
C LYS A 548 -4.56 7.10 -33.99
N SER A 549 -4.92 7.15 -32.72
CA SER A 549 -5.36 5.99 -31.94
C SER A 549 -6.48 6.35 -30.98
N THR A 550 -7.15 5.35 -30.42
CA THR A 550 -8.21 5.55 -29.42
C THR A 550 -7.66 5.51 -28.00
N GLU A 551 -6.67 4.67 -27.70
CA GLU A 551 -6.22 4.38 -26.32
C GLU A 551 -4.78 3.82 -26.25
N MET A 552 -3.90 4.29 -27.13
CA MET A 552 -2.50 3.88 -27.14
C MET A 552 -1.81 4.29 -25.82
N LYS A 553 -1.08 3.37 -25.17
CA LYS A 553 -0.21 3.68 -24.01
C LYS A 553 1.26 3.81 -24.42
N SER A 554 1.68 3.07 -25.44
CA SER A 554 3.01 3.18 -26.06
C SER A 554 2.96 2.69 -27.52
N GLY A 555 3.99 2.98 -28.32
CA GLY A 555 4.02 2.59 -29.72
C GLY A 555 5.35 2.91 -30.41
N LYS A 556 5.49 2.50 -31.67
CA LYS A 556 6.66 2.77 -32.52
C LYS A 556 6.25 3.17 -33.94
N VAL A 557 7.09 3.93 -34.64
CA VAL A 557 6.90 4.27 -36.06
C VAL A 557 8.12 3.89 -36.90
N LEU A 558 7.89 3.45 -38.14
CA LEU A 558 8.93 3.07 -39.10
C LEU A 558 8.56 3.57 -40.51
N CYS A 559 9.52 4.13 -41.24
CA CYS A 559 9.38 4.43 -42.67
C CYS A 559 10.49 3.69 -43.42
N THR A 560 10.10 2.89 -44.43
CA THR A 560 11.02 2.09 -45.24
C THR A 560 10.58 2.10 -46.70
N THR A 561 11.45 1.77 -47.65
CA THR A 561 11.01 1.59 -49.04
C THR A 561 10.14 0.36 -49.17
N LYS A 562 9.20 0.42 -50.11
CA LYS A 562 8.25 -0.66 -50.38
C LYS A 562 8.92 -1.97 -50.77
N ALA A 563 10.03 -1.89 -51.52
CA ALA A 563 10.81 -3.06 -51.91
C ALA A 563 11.51 -3.76 -50.73
N LEU A 564 11.88 -3.02 -49.68
CA LEU A 564 12.70 -3.54 -48.58
C LEU A 564 11.89 -4.25 -47.49
N LEU A 565 10.64 -3.84 -47.26
CA LEU A 565 9.83 -4.40 -46.17
C LEU A 565 9.66 -5.93 -46.25
N PRO A 566 9.38 -6.54 -47.43
CA PRO A 566 9.30 -7.99 -47.55
C PRO A 566 10.60 -8.71 -47.16
N GLU A 567 11.76 -8.16 -47.55
CA GLU A 567 13.08 -8.74 -47.21
C GLU A 567 13.33 -8.71 -45.69
N LEU A 568 12.93 -7.62 -45.01
CA LEU A 568 13.06 -7.50 -43.55
C LEU A 568 12.14 -8.48 -42.82
N ILE A 569 10.93 -8.71 -43.33
CA ILE A 569 10.00 -9.69 -42.76
C ILE A 569 10.54 -11.11 -42.95
N GLU A 570 11.05 -11.45 -44.14
CA GLU A 570 11.67 -12.76 -44.41
C GLU A 570 12.83 -13.06 -43.45
N GLN A 571 13.69 -12.06 -43.19
CA GLN A 571 14.82 -12.20 -42.27
C GLN A 571 14.40 -12.37 -40.80
N MET A 572 13.29 -11.76 -40.37
CA MET A 572 12.90 -11.67 -38.97
C MET A 572 11.72 -12.59 -38.59
N GLY A 573 11.04 -13.17 -39.58
CA GLY A 573 9.91 -14.08 -39.44
C GLY A 573 8.55 -13.39 -39.32
N GLU A 574 8.47 -12.20 -38.71
CA GLU A 574 7.20 -11.47 -38.54
C GLU A 574 7.38 -9.96 -38.42
N LEU A 575 6.34 -9.21 -38.78
CA LEU A 575 6.35 -7.75 -38.82
C LEU A 575 6.55 -7.10 -37.43
N GLU A 576 6.05 -7.73 -36.36
CA GLU A 576 6.21 -7.22 -35.00
C GLU A 576 7.69 -7.19 -34.56
N LYS A 577 8.48 -8.19 -34.96
CA LYS A 577 9.92 -8.21 -34.71
C LYS A 577 10.65 -7.11 -35.49
N VAL A 578 10.24 -6.86 -36.74
CA VAL A 578 10.77 -5.75 -37.56
C VAL A 578 10.48 -4.41 -36.87
N MET A 579 9.25 -4.16 -36.43
CA MET A 579 8.88 -2.95 -35.69
C MET A 579 9.63 -2.82 -34.37
N ASN A 580 9.82 -3.92 -33.65
CA ASN A 580 10.55 -3.90 -32.39
C ASN A 580 12.04 -3.56 -32.57
N ARG A 581 12.65 -4.05 -33.65
CA ARG A 581 14.08 -3.86 -33.94
C ARG A 581 14.40 -2.53 -34.61
N TYR A 582 13.58 -2.11 -35.57
CA TYR A 582 13.86 -0.97 -36.45
C TYR A 582 12.93 0.22 -36.23
N GLY A 583 11.78 0.03 -35.57
CA GLY A 583 10.84 1.10 -35.28
C GLY A 583 11.32 2.06 -34.19
N ASN A 584 11.08 3.35 -34.41
CA ASN A 584 11.40 4.43 -33.48
C ASN A 584 10.29 4.58 -32.43
N PRO A 585 10.61 4.63 -31.11
CA PRO A 585 9.61 4.83 -30.07
C PRO A 585 8.83 6.14 -30.23
N ILE A 586 7.51 6.07 -30.04
CA ILE A 586 6.65 7.25 -29.92
C ILE A 586 6.81 7.82 -28.52
N SER A 587 7.14 9.11 -28.40
CA SER A 587 7.31 9.78 -27.10
C SER A 587 5.97 9.91 -26.36
N SER A 588 6.00 10.06 -25.03
CA SER A 588 4.77 10.18 -24.23
C SER A 588 3.88 11.35 -24.67
N ALA A 589 4.46 12.48 -25.06
CA ALA A 589 3.71 13.62 -25.60
C ALA A 589 3.05 13.30 -26.96
N ALA A 590 3.75 12.57 -27.82
CA ALA A 590 3.21 12.11 -29.10
C ALA A 590 2.16 10.99 -28.92
N VAL A 591 2.24 10.16 -27.88
CA VAL A 591 1.16 9.21 -27.52
C VAL A 591 -0.11 9.96 -27.14
N THR A 592 -0.01 11.02 -26.32
CA THR A 592 -1.16 11.87 -26.00
C THR A 592 -1.78 12.50 -27.24
N GLN A 593 -0.94 13.02 -28.16
CA GLN A 593 -1.43 13.59 -29.41
C GLN A 593 -2.03 12.52 -30.35
N ALA A 594 -1.45 11.33 -30.40
CA ALA A 594 -1.98 10.22 -31.19
C ALA A 594 -3.38 9.83 -30.72
N ASN A 595 -3.66 9.87 -29.41
CA ASN A 595 -4.99 9.60 -28.86
C ASN A 595 -5.98 10.78 -29.00
N SER A 596 -5.59 11.89 -29.62
CA SER A 596 -6.46 13.05 -29.84
C SER A 596 -7.11 13.03 -31.22
N GLU A 597 -8.13 13.88 -31.41
CA GLU A 597 -8.76 14.06 -32.73
C GLU A 597 -7.77 14.52 -33.81
N THR A 598 -6.67 15.20 -33.44
CA THR A 598 -5.66 15.72 -34.38
C THR A 598 -4.65 14.65 -34.82
N GLY A 599 -4.30 13.71 -33.93
CA GLY A 599 -3.23 12.73 -34.16
C GLY A 599 -1.82 13.30 -33.97
N ALA A 600 -0.83 12.42 -33.98
CA ALA A 600 0.59 12.77 -33.90
C ALA A 600 1.27 12.67 -35.28
N THR A 601 1.94 13.74 -35.72
CA THR A 601 2.62 13.79 -37.03
C THR A 601 4.13 13.55 -36.90
N PHE A 602 4.67 12.72 -37.79
CA PHE A 602 6.08 12.34 -37.89
C PHE A 602 6.62 12.70 -39.27
N TYR A 603 7.87 13.12 -39.35
CA TYR A 603 8.51 13.56 -40.60
C TYR A 603 9.71 12.69 -40.95
N PHE A 604 9.87 12.31 -42.23
CA PHE A 604 10.92 11.45 -42.74
C PHE A 604 11.55 12.05 -44.00
N ASN A 605 12.88 12.13 -44.09
CA ASN A 605 13.59 12.50 -45.33
C ASN A 605 13.50 11.38 -46.35
N VAL A 606 13.26 11.65 -47.63
CA VAL A 606 12.99 10.60 -48.63
C VAL A 606 13.65 10.88 -49.96
N ASP A 607 13.89 9.83 -50.73
CA ASP A 607 14.36 9.93 -52.10
C ASP A 607 13.20 10.23 -53.06
N ALA A 608 13.51 11.04 -54.07
CA ALA A 608 12.61 11.31 -55.18
C ALA A 608 12.30 10.02 -55.96
N ASP A 609 11.16 9.99 -56.63
CA ASP A 609 10.73 8.86 -57.48
C ASP A 609 10.81 7.49 -56.78
N THR A 610 10.57 7.44 -55.46
CA THR A 610 10.67 6.20 -54.66
C THR A 610 9.37 5.92 -53.93
N GLU A 611 8.98 4.64 -53.84
CA GLU A 611 7.81 4.17 -53.08
C GLU A 611 8.21 3.81 -51.65
N TYR A 612 7.47 4.36 -50.67
CA TYR A 612 7.68 4.14 -49.25
C TYR A 612 6.45 3.53 -48.58
N ILE A 613 6.71 2.77 -47.51
CA ILE A 613 5.71 2.27 -46.55
C ILE A 613 5.98 2.94 -45.21
N PHE A 614 4.93 3.57 -44.67
CA PHE A 614 4.90 4.11 -43.32
C PHE A 614 4.12 3.16 -42.40
N LEU A 615 4.75 2.70 -41.32
CA LEU A 615 4.19 1.79 -40.33
C LEU A 615 4.10 2.45 -38.96
N ALA A 616 3.07 2.10 -38.20
CA ALA A 616 2.99 2.43 -36.77
C ALA A 616 2.48 1.23 -35.97
N SER A 617 3.02 1.05 -34.77
CA SER A 617 2.52 0.14 -33.76
C SER A 617 1.95 0.90 -32.56
N GLY A 618 0.92 0.33 -31.95
CA GLY A 618 0.27 0.86 -30.77
C GLY A 618 -0.04 -0.26 -29.79
N THR A 619 0.21 -0.01 -28.51
CA THR A 619 0.10 -1.01 -27.45
C THR A 619 -0.67 -0.45 -26.27
N ASN A 620 -1.65 -1.21 -25.78
CA ASN A 620 -2.33 -1.02 -24.49
C ASN A 620 -2.27 -2.33 -23.68
N ALA A 621 -3.08 -2.45 -22.63
CA ALA A 621 -3.11 -3.64 -21.77
C ALA A 621 -3.55 -4.94 -22.50
N HIS A 622 -4.21 -4.83 -23.66
CA HIS A 622 -4.77 -5.96 -24.42
C HIS A 622 -3.94 -6.36 -25.64
N GLY A 623 -2.75 -5.75 -25.81
CA GLY A 623 -1.75 -6.13 -26.81
C GLY A 623 -1.47 -5.07 -27.87
N THR A 624 -0.74 -5.48 -28.91
CA THR A 624 -0.24 -4.59 -29.96
C THR A 624 -1.07 -4.70 -31.24
N THR A 625 -1.36 -3.55 -31.86
CA THR A 625 -1.86 -3.39 -33.23
C THR A 625 -0.77 -2.75 -34.08
N ILE A 626 -0.62 -3.19 -35.33
CA ILE A 626 0.31 -2.59 -36.30
C ILE A 626 -0.48 -2.24 -37.56
N GLU A 627 -0.37 -1.00 -38.02
CA GLU A 627 -0.97 -0.52 -39.26
C GLU A 627 0.12 -0.02 -40.22
N GLN A 628 -0.18 0.01 -41.51
CA GLN A 628 0.72 0.53 -42.55
C GLN A 628 -0.02 1.29 -43.66
N THR A 629 0.66 2.25 -44.29
CA THR A 629 0.17 2.96 -45.48
C THR A 629 1.32 3.20 -46.47
N GLU A 630 1.00 3.30 -47.76
CA GLU A 630 1.98 3.44 -48.84
C GLU A 630 1.90 4.84 -49.48
N VAL A 631 3.05 5.35 -49.94
CA VAL A 631 3.15 6.66 -50.56
C VAL A 631 4.27 6.69 -51.61
N LYS A 632 4.00 7.30 -52.77
CA LYS A 632 4.98 7.51 -53.84
C LYS A 632 5.48 8.95 -53.78
N ILE A 633 6.80 9.13 -53.70
CA ILE A 633 7.43 10.45 -53.83
C ILE A 633 7.61 10.76 -55.32
N PRO A 634 7.24 11.96 -55.80
CA PRO A 634 7.41 12.34 -57.20
C PRO A 634 8.88 12.53 -57.56
N ALA A 635 9.19 12.58 -58.86
CA ALA A 635 10.54 12.87 -59.36
C ALA A 635 10.96 14.34 -59.10
N VAL A 636 12.27 14.60 -59.04
CA VAL A 636 12.81 15.97 -58.90
C VAL A 636 12.41 16.81 -60.12
N PRO A 637 11.87 18.03 -59.94
CA PRO A 637 11.56 18.94 -61.05
C PRO A 637 12.83 19.40 -61.80
N THR A 638 12.68 19.69 -63.09
CA THR A 638 13.75 20.24 -63.94
C THR A 638 14.15 21.65 -63.52
N GLY A 639 15.45 21.92 -63.43
CA GLY A 639 16.03 23.22 -63.11
C GLY A 639 16.34 24.10 -64.30
N GLU A 640 17.07 25.18 -64.05
CA GLU A 640 17.55 26.10 -65.07
C GLU A 640 18.63 25.46 -65.95
N ALA A 641 18.78 25.95 -67.18
CA ALA A 641 19.71 25.38 -68.16
C ALA A 641 21.16 25.29 -67.63
N ASP A 642 21.58 26.28 -66.85
CA ASP A 642 22.92 26.35 -66.24
C ASP A 642 23.12 25.38 -65.08
N TYR A 643 22.04 25.00 -64.38
CA TYR A 643 22.05 23.93 -63.39
C TYR A 643 22.04 22.56 -64.10
N GLU A 644 21.17 22.39 -65.09
CA GLU A 644 21.01 21.15 -65.86
C GLU A 644 22.28 20.75 -66.63
N ARG A 645 23.15 21.71 -66.98
CA ARG A 645 24.42 21.40 -67.67
C ARG A 645 25.35 20.54 -66.83
N TYR A 646 25.29 20.59 -65.50
CA TYR A 646 26.13 19.77 -64.63
C TYR A 646 25.64 18.33 -64.51
N ILE A 647 24.36 18.07 -64.80
CA ILE A 647 23.77 16.74 -64.67
C ILE A 647 24.31 15.80 -65.76
N GLY A 648 24.59 14.56 -65.36
CA GLY A 648 25.08 13.49 -66.23
C GLY A 648 26.40 12.89 -65.76
N THR A 649 27.04 12.14 -66.65
CA THR A 649 28.29 11.44 -66.39
C THR A 649 29.49 12.24 -66.87
N TRP A 650 30.51 12.32 -66.02
CA TRP A 650 31.72 13.09 -66.26
C TRP A 650 32.96 12.26 -65.98
N THR A 651 34.03 12.58 -66.70
CA THR A 651 35.36 12.03 -66.42
C THR A 651 36.17 13.08 -65.68
N VAL A 652 36.58 12.80 -64.46
CA VAL A 652 37.46 13.65 -63.63
C VAL A 652 38.89 13.20 -63.82
N THR A 653 39.78 14.11 -64.22
CA THR A 653 41.21 13.87 -64.38
C THR A 653 42.00 14.78 -63.46
N SER A 654 42.87 14.22 -62.62
CA SER A 654 43.79 14.96 -61.77
C SER A 654 45.02 15.44 -62.54
N THR A 655 45.73 16.43 -62.00
CA THR A 655 47.01 16.89 -62.58
C THR A 655 48.12 15.88 -62.32
N SER A 656 48.16 15.27 -61.14
CA SER A 656 49.11 14.23 -60.77
C SER A 656 48.55 13.37 -59.63
N SER A 657 49.38 12.53 -59.03
CA SER A 657 49.08 11.76 -57.83
C SER A 657 50.22 11.83 -56.83
N GLU A 658 49.97 11.47 -55.57
CA GLU A 658 50.92 11.59 -54.48
C GLU A 658 52.15 10.67 -54.60
N ILE A 659 51.99 9.47 -55.13
CA ILE A 659 53.04 8.45 -55.21
C ILE A 659 53.57 8.32 -56.63
N ASN A 660 52.70 8.00 -57.60
CA ASN A 660 53.12 7.68 -58.97
C ASN A 660 53.42 8.91 -59.82
N LYS A 661 53.04 10.10 -59.36
CA LYS A 661 53.25 11.40 -60.06
C LYS A 661 52.66 11.44 -61.47
N GLN A 662 51.62 10.64 -61.74
CA GLN A 662 50.89 10.62 -63.00
C GLN A 662 49.44 11.05 -62.79
N PRO A 663 48.78 11.64 -63.80
CA PRO A 663 47.34 11.91 -63.77
C PRO A 663 46.52 10.64 -63.46
N GLN A 664 45.51 10.79 -62.62
CA GLN A 664 44.52 9.74 -62.33
C GLN A 664 43.16 10.15 -62.88
N THR A 665 42.40 9.19 -63.39
CA THR A 665 41.13 9.45 -64.06
C THR A 665 40.03 8.53 -63.57
N TYR A 666 38.94 9.09 -63.04
CA TYR A 666 37.75 8.35 -62.60
C TYR A 666 36.45 8.98 -63.14
N THR A 667 35.43 8.14 -63.27
CA THR A 667 34.11 8.55 -63.75
C THR A 667 33.21 8.95 -62.58
N VAL A 668 32.56 10.09 -62.68
CA VAL A 668 31.56 10.55 -61.71
C VAL A 668 30.20 10.72 -62.37
N GLU A 669 29.14 10.46 -61.60
CA GLU A 669 27.76 10.69 -61.98
C GLU A 669 27.20 11.82 -61.11
N ILE A 670 26.65 12.85 -61.75
CA ILE A 670 26.01 13.98 -61.11
C ILE A 670 24.50 13.88 -61.35
N THR A 671 23.73 13.73 -60.28
CA THR A 671 22.25 13.68 -60.32
C THR A 671 21.63 14.85 -59.55
N PRO A 672 20.42 15.31 -59.94
CA PRO A 672 19.73 16.37 -59.22
C PRO A 672 19.46 15.97 -57.76
N TYR A 673 19.72 16.87 -56.82
CA TYR A 673 19.29 16.72 -55.43
C TYR A 673 18.26 17.78 -55.05
N ARG A 674 18.62 19.05 -55.25
CA ARG A 674 17.73 20.20 -55.14
C ARG A 674 17.87 21.07 -56.37
N THR A 675 16.76 21.25 -57.06
CA THR A 675 16.67 22.06 -58.27
C THR A 675 17.29 23.43 -58.04
N ASN A 676 18.28 23.80 -58.86
CA ASN A 676 19.03 25.08 -58.78
C ASN A 676 19.82 25.33 -57.49
N GLU A 677 20.07 24.32 -56.65
CA GLU A 677 20.85 24.49 -55.42
C GLU A 677 21.97 23.47 -55.27
N SER A 678 21.70 22.19 -55.57
CA SER A 678 22.68 21.14 -55.30
C SER A 678 22.43 19.84 -56.07
N PHE A 679 23.52 19.10 -56.24
CA PHE A 679 23.57 17.81 -56.91
C PHE A 679 24.09 16.73 -55.96
N ARG A 680 23.75 15.47 -56.21
CA ARG A 680 24.45 14.30 -55.67
C ARG A 680 25.55 13.89 -56.64
N VAL A 681 26.77 13.72 -56.14
CA VAL A 681 27.93 13.26 -56.92
C VAL A 681 28.39 11.91 -56.43
N LYS A 682 28.34 10.93 -57.32
CA LYS A 682 28.76 9.54 -57.09
C LYS A 682 29.95 9.20 -57.96
N GLY A 683 30.81 8.31 -57.50
CA GLY A 683 31.97 7.79 -58.23
C GLY A 683 33.28 8.54 -58.00
N TRP A 684 33.27 9.59 -57.18
CA TRP A 684 34.44 10.44 -56.97
C TRP A 684 35.56 9.74 -56.20
N GLY A 685 36.79 9.89 -56.67
CA GLY A 685 38.00 9.39 -56.01
C GLY A 685 38.36 7.95 -56.38
N ILE A 686 39.45 7.47 -55.77
CA ILE A 686 40.08 6.18 -56.10
C ILE A 686 39.52 5.00 -55.28
N THR A 687 38.55 5.25 -54.41
CA THR A 687 37.96 4.24 -53.52
C THR A 687 36.54 3.87 -53.94
N THR A 688 36.09 2.66 -53.58
CA THR A 688 34.71 2.21 -53.77
C THR A 688 33.72 2.99 -52.89
N LEU A 689 34.20 3.72 -51.87
CA LEU A 689 33.37 4.58 -51.03
C LEU A 689 32.70 5.68 -51.86
N GLY A 690 33.39 6.24 -52.86
CA GLY A 690 32.79 7.21 -53.77
C GLY A 690 31.60 6.65 -54.55
N ASP A 691 31.55 5.34 -54.77
CA ASP A 691 30.42 4.69 -55.45
C ASP A 691 29.24 4.46 -54.49
N ASP A 692 29.48 4.31 -53.19
CA ASP A 692 28.46 4.01 -52.19
C ASP A 692 27.91 5.23 -51.47
N TYR A 693 28.73 6.26 -51.29
CA TYR A 693 28.44 7.43 -50.45
C TYR A 693 28.50 8.71 -51.28
N PRO A 694 27.46 9.05 -52.03
CA PRO A 694 27.47 10.26 -52.85
C PRO A 694 27.59 11.50 -51.96
N PHE A 695 28.38 12.48 -52.39
CA PHE A 695 28.47 13.77 -51.70
C PHE A 695 27.60 14.82 -52.38
N LEU A 696 27.27 15.88 -51.64
CA LEU A 696 26.51 17.00 -52.18
C LEU A 696 27.44 18.00 -52.85
N LEU A 697 27.27 18.24 -54.14
CA LEU A 697 27.92 19.33 -54.86
C LEU A 697 26.98 20.52 -54.88
N LYS A 698 27.42 21.66 -54.37
CA LYS A 698 26.61 22.87 -54.31
C LYS A 698 26.68 23.62 -55.63
N TYR A 699 25.52 24.06 -56.13
CA TYR A 699 25.38 24.99 -57.24
C TYR A 699 25.26 26.41 -56.68
N ASN A 700 26.12 27.31 -57.12
CA ASN A 700 26.17 28.68 -56.62
C ASN A 700 25.42 29.63 -57.57
N GLU A 701 24.99 30.77 -57.04
CA GLU A 701 24.26 31.80 -57.80
C GLU A 701 25.02 32.33 -59.02
N ASP A 702 26.35 32.24 -59.03
CA ASP A 702 27.21 32.63 -60.15
C ASP A 702 27.31 31.56 -61.26
N GLY A 703 26.59 30.45 -61.12
CA GLY A 703 26.59 29.32 -62.05
C GLY A 703 27.75 28.34 -61.88
N ASN A 704 28.66 28.58 -60.93
CA ASN A 704 29.76 27.67 -60.60
C ASN A 704 29.36 26.69 -59.51
N VAL A 705 30.22 25.71 -59.23
CA VAL A 705 29.97 24.69 -58.20
C VAL A 705 31.04 24.69 -57.11
N THR A 706 30.67 24.30 -55.90
CA THR A 706 31.61 24.12 -54.78
C THR A 706 31.42 22.75 -54.12
N ILE A 707 32.53 22.15 -53.69
CA ILE A 707 32.51 20.85 -52.99
C ILE A 707 32.58 21.08 -51.47
N PRO A 708 31.48 20.91 -50.72
CA PRO A 708 31.49 20.87 -49.26
C PRO A 708 31.95 19.50 -48.71
N THR A 709 32.76 19.50 -47.64
CA THR A 709 33.37 18.26 -47.09
C THR A 709 33.27 18.13 -45.57
N PHE A 710 32.42 18.92 -44.92
CA PHE A 710 32.38 19.00 -43.46
C PHE A 710 31.67 17.78 -42.85
N ASP A 711 30.50 17.44 -43.39
CA ASP A 711 29.59 16.44 -42.84
C ASP A 711 29.94 15.00 -43.23
N PRO A 712 29.58 14.00 -42.39
CA PRO A 712 29.71 12.61 -42.77
C PRO A 712 28.79 12.29 -43.95
N GLN A 713 29.31 11.55 -44.93
CA GLN A 713 28.57 11.10 -46.11
C GLN A 713 27.75 9.84 -45.82
N GLY A 714 28.04 9.15 -44.71
CA GLY A 714 27.27 7.99 -44.24
C GLY A 714 28.00 7.22 -43.14
N MET A 715 27.43 6.10 -42.72
CA MET A 715 28.09 5.15 -41.82
C MET A 715 28.69 3.96 -42.59
N TYR A 716 29.86 3.53 -42.17
CA TYR A 716 30.48 2.27 -42.60
C TYR A 716 30.38 1.25 -41.46
N GLY A 717 29.59 0.18 -41.66
CA GLY A 717 29.29 -0.77 -40.58
C GLY A 717 28.45 -0.16 -39.45
N LEU A 718 28.70 -0.58 -38.19
CA LEU A 718 27.91 -0.14 -37.02
C LEU A 718 28.56 0.99 -36.20
N THR A 719 29.85 1.28 -36.39
CA THR A 719 30.62 2.13 -35.47
C THR A 719 31.54 3.15 -36.16
N ALA A 720 31.58 3.22 -37.48
CA ALA A 720 32.47 4.12 -38.22
C ALA A 720 31.69 5.03 -39.17
N TYR A 721 32.24 6.22 -39.44
CA TYR A 721 31.65 7.23 -40.32
C TYR A 721 32.51 7.47 -41.55
N VAL A 722 31.88 7.64 -42.71
CA VAL A 722 32.55 7.97 -43.98
C VAL A 722 32.54 9.48 -44.15
N TYR A 723 33.70 10.07 -44.45
CA TYR A 723 33.87 11.49 -44.73
C TYR A 723 34.55 11.70 -46.07
N LEU A 724 34.21 12.80 -46.73
CA LEU A 724 35.00 13.37 -47.81
C LEU A 724 35.98 14.39 -47.19
N ARG A 725 37.27 14.38 -47.55
CA ARG A 725 38.28 15.23 -46.89
C ARG A 725 39.23 15.90 -47.88
N TYR A 726 39.63 17.13 -47.56
CA TYR A 726 40.59 17.90 -48.36
C TYR A 726 42.02 17.51 -48.04
N HIS A 727 42.85 17.40 -49.08
CA HIS A 727 44.29 17.20 -48.99
C HIS A 727 45.00 18.50 -49.36
N PHE A 728 46.11 18.80 -48.69
CA PHE A 728 46.96 19.96 -48.98
C PHE A 728 48.42 19.54 -49.11
N ASN A 729 49.16 20.20 -49.99
CA ASN A 729 50.55 19.88 -50.24
C ASN A 729 51.47 20.57 -49.22
N ASP A 730 52.08 19.81 -48.31
CA ASP A 730 53.13 20.27 -47.40
C ASP A 730 54.45 19.60 -47.81
N PRO A 731 55.44 20.34 -48.33
CA PRO A 731 56.71 19.75 -48.78
C PRO A 731 57.54 19.13 -47.64
N THR A 732 57.19 19.39 -46.38
CA THR A 732 57.85 18.80 -45.20
C THR A 732 57.25 17.45 -44.78
N GLN A 733 56.12 17.08 -45.37
CA GLN A 733 55.33 15.91 -45.00
C GLN A 733 54.97 15.12 -46.27
N THR A 734 55.38 13.85 -46.33
CA THR A 734 55.06 12.97 -47.46
C THR A 734 54.47 11.67 -46.92
N PRO A 735 53.20 11.35 -47.23
CA PRO A 735 52.26 12.03 -48.14
C PRO A 735 51.56 13.29 -47.56
N PRO A 736 50.93 14.14 -48.41
CA PRO A 736 49.94 15.15 -48.00
C PRO A 736 48.91 14.64 -46.98
N TYR A 737 48.53 15.49 -46.02
CA TYR A 737 47.59 15.11 -44.97
C TYR A 737 46.17 15.61 -45.24
N PRO A 738 45.13 14.85 -44.82
CA PRO A 738 43.77 15.36 -44.81
C PRO A 738 43.61 16.44 -43.72
N ILE A 739 42.95 17.56 -44.04
CA ILE A 739 42.62 18.61 -43.07
C ILE A 739 41.12 18.69 -42.80
N TYR A 740 40.80 18.92 -41.52
CA TYR A 740 39.51 19.38 -41.03
C TYR A 740 39.61 20.86 -40.65
N THR A 741 38.77 21.70 -41.27
CA THR A 741 38.60 23.13 -40.96
C THR A 741 37.11 23.47 -40.95
N THR A 742 36.75 24.60 -40.32
CA THR A 742 35.38 25.15 -40.36
C THR A 742 35.05 25.81 -41.70
N ASP A 743 36.06 26.10 -42.52
CA ASP A 743 35.85 26.65 -43.85
C ASP A 743 35.31 25.56 -44.78
N GLN A 744 34.01 25.60 -45.01
CA GLN A 744 33.36 24.77 -46.02
C GLN A 744 33.68 25.33 -47.42
N GLU A 745 33.68 24.49 -48.45
CA GLU A 745 33.78 24.92 -49.86
C GLU A 745 35.18 25.42 -50.30
N LEU A 746 36.25 24.69 -49.90
CA LEU A 746 37.63 25.00 -50.28
C LEU A 746 38.06 24.45 -51.65
N ILE A 747 37.19 23.74 -52.35
CA ILE A 747 37.39 23.38 -53.76
C ILE A 747 36.21 23.93 -54.56
N ALA A 748 36.51 24.72 -55.58
CA ALA A 748 35.53 25.35 -56.45
C ALA A 748 35.74 24.91 -57.90
N GLY A 749 34.64 24.56 -58.55
CA GLY A 749 34.58 24.20 -59.96
C GLY A 749 34.06 25.35 -60.80
N SER A 750 34.87 25.87 -61.70
CA SER A 750 34.45 26.86 -62.70
C SER A 750 34.15 26.17 -64.02
N TYR A 751 32.96 26.39 -64.58
CA TYR A 751 32.56 25.81 -65.86
C TYR A 751 33.09 26.64 -67.04
N ASP A 752 33.81 25.99 -67.96
CA ASP A 752 34.25 26.57 -69.22
C ASP A 752 33.35 26.13 -70.38
N ILE A 753 32.66 27.11 -70.99
CA ILE A 753 31.72 26.89 -72.09
C ILE A 753 32.44 26.38 -73.35
N GLY A 754 33.66 26.87 -73.62
CA GLY A 754 34.39 26.54 -74.85
C GLY A 754 34.85 25.09 -74.93
N SER A 755 35.26 24.51 -73.80
CA SER A 755 35.75 23.13 -73.69
C SER A 755 34.74 22.14 -73.11
N ASN A 756 33.55 22.61 -72.69
CA ASN A 756 32.53 21.80 -72.00
C ASN A 756 33.12 21.01 -70.83
N SER A 757 33.94 21.70 -70.03
CA SER A 757 34.67 21.14 -68.90
C SER A 757 34.52 22.01 -67.66
N VAL A 758 34.69 21.40 -66.50
CA VAL A 758 34.73 22.10 -65.21
C VAL A 758 36.13 21.96 -64.65
N LEU A 759 36.78 23.08 -64.35
CA LEU A 759 38.06 23.10 -63.67
C LEU A 759 37.83 23.26 -62.17
N PHE A 760 38.15 22.23 -61.39
CA PHE A 760 38.13 22.29 -59.93
C PHE A 760 39.50 22.70 -59.40
N GLU A 761 39.54 23.87 -58.78
CA GLU A 761 40.73 24.43 -58.17
C GLU A 761 40.55 24.52 -56.65
N GLY A 762 41.60 24.19 -55.92
CA GLY A 762 41.61 24.38 -54.48
C GLY A 762 41.90 25.83 -54.12
N ARG A 763 41.20 26.30 -53.10
CA ARG A 763 41.34 27.63 -52.53
C ARG A 763 42.38 27.61 -51.41
N LYS A 764 42.88 28.81 -51.10
CA LYS A 764 43.79 29.04 -49.98
C LYS A 764 43.02 29.06 -48.67
N PHE A 765 43.61 28.50 -47.62
CA PHE A 765 43.08 28.54 -46.27
C PHE A 765 44.23 28.54 -45.25
N THR A 766 43.94 28.96 -44.01
CA THR A 766 44.96 29.01 -42.94
C THR A 766 44.80 27.82 -42.00
N TYR A 767 45.87 27.07 -41.77
CA TYR A 767 45.92 25.97 -40.79
C TYR A 767 47.17 26.08 -39.92
N ASN A 768 47.01 26.02 -38.60
CA ASN A 768 48.09 26.21 -37.62
C ASN A 768 48.97 27.45 -37.89
N GLY A 769 48.35 28.55 -38.35
CA GLY A 769 49.04 29.83 -38.62
C GLY A 769 49.80 29.90 -39.95
N THR A 770 49.72 28.88 -40.82
CA THR A 770 50.32 28.87 -42.16
C THR A 770 49.25 28.78 -43.24
N GLU A 771 49.39 29.53 -44.33
CA GLU A 771 48.47 29.49 -45.48
C GLU A 771 48.82 28.34 -46.42
N TYR A 772 47.86 27.46 -46.68
CA TYR A 772 48.00 26.34 -47.60
C TYR A 772 46.95 26.43 -48.71
N THR A 773 47.26 25.84 -49.86
CA THR A 773 46.28 25.64 -50.95
C THR A 773 45.85 24.19 -50.92
N VAL A 774 44.54 23.94 -50.86
CA VAL A 774 44.01 22.58 -51.01
C VAL A 774 44.42 22.06 -52.39
N CYS A 775 45.03 20.89 -52.45
CA CYS A 775 45.49 20.30 -53.69
C CYS A 775 44.72 19.02 -54.03
N GLY A 776 43.91 18.46 -53.15
CA GLY A 776 43.12 17.29 -53.49
C GLY A 776 41.94 17.01 -52.57
N ILE A 777 41.16 15.98 -52.91
CA ILE A 777 39.99 15.55 -52.14
C ILE A 777 39.66 14.07 -52.39
N ASP A 778 39.55 13.29 -51.32
CA ASP A 778 39.15 11.89 -51.36
C ASP A 778 38.43 11.45 -50.07
N TYR A 779 37.88 10.24 -50.07
CA TYR A 779 37.11 9.68 -48.97
C TYR A 779 37.99 9.08 -47.88
N ALA A 780 37.58 9.19 -46.62
CA ALA A 780 38.22 8.54 -45.48
C ALA A 780 37.18 8.01 -44.48
N ILE A 781 37.52 6.92 -43.78
CA ILE A 781 36.71 6.36 -42.70
C ILE A 781 37.23 6.90 -41.37
N TYR A 782 36.35 7.53 -40.60
CA TYR A 782 36.61 7.91 -39.22
C TYR A 782 36.23 6.77 -38.28
N SER A 783 37.23 6.14 -37.67
CA SER A 783 37.06 5.05 -36.71
C SER A 783 38.11 5.15 -35.61
N GLY A 784 37.71 4.93 -34.35
CA GLY A 784 38.65 4.93 -33.22
C GLY A 784 39.43 6.24 -33.00
N GLY A 785 38.90 7.38 -33.47
CA GLY A 785 39.56 8.69 -33.36
C GLY A 785 40.52 9.05 -34.50
N GLN A 786 40.62 8.22 -35.55
CA GLN A 786 41.52 8.46 -36.69
C GLN A 786 40.79 8.34 -38.03
N TYR A 787 41.28 9.07 -39.03
CA TYR A 787 40.87 8.90 -40.43
C TYR A 787 41.76 7.85 -41.09
N VAL A 788 41.16 6.79 -41.59
CA VAL A 788 41.84 5.66 -42.26
C VAL A 788 41.12 5.28 -43.53
N ILE A 789 41.85 4.72 -44.49
CA ILE A 789 41.25 4.01 -45.63
C ILE A 789 41.77 2.59 -45.58
N TRP A 790 40.85 1.62 -45.58
CA TRP A 790 41.23 0.22 -45.58
C TRP A 790 41.63 -0.24 -47.00
N PRO A 791 42.68 -1.07 -47.14
CA PRO A 791 43.22 -1.44 -48.45
C PRO A 791 42.23 -2.08 -49.41
N ASP A 792 41.22 -2.79 -48.89
CA ASP A 792 40.16 -3.46 -49.64
C ASP A 792 39.15 -2.50 -50.28
N LEU A 793 39.18 -1.21 -49.94
CA LEU A 793 38.29 -0.20 -50.47
C LEU A 793 38.84 0.53 -51.70
N PHE A 794 40.08 0.27 -52.11
CA PHE A 794 40.65 0.88 -53.32
C PHE A 794 40.08 0.21 -54.58
N LYS A 795 39.70 1.02 -55.57
CA LYS A 795 39.21 0.54 -56.86
C LYS A 795 40.31 -0.25 -57.57
N ALA A 796 39.93 -1.32 -58.28
CA ALA A 796 40.87 -2.10 -59.07
C ALA A 796 41.58 -1.21 -60.11
N GLY A 797 42.91 -1.31 -60.19
CA GLY A 797 43.74 -0.52 -61.09
C GLY A 797 44.36 0.75 -60.49
N TYR A 798 44.01 1.11 -59.25
CA TYR A 798 44.63 2.22 -58.52
C TYR A 798 45.69 1.75 -57.54
N THR A 799 46.70 2.60 -57.29
CA THR A 799 47.77 2.30 -56.31
C THR A 799 47.30 2.66 -54.90
N LEU A 800 47.59 1.79 -53.94
CA LEU A 800 47.23 1.98 -52.53
C LEU A 800 47.82 3.30 -51.99
N GLN A 801 46.98 4.14 -51.38
CA GLN A 801 47.34 5.47 -50.84
C GLN A 801 47.94 6.46 -51.86
N ASP A 802 47.80 6.22 -53.16
CA ASP A 802 48.22 7.14 -54.20
C ASP A 802 47.09 8.14 -54.51
N TYR A 803 46.87 9.13 -53.65
CA TYR A 803 45.76 10.06 -53.81
C TYR A 803 45.95 11.03 -54.99
N ALA A 804 44.84 11.41 -55.60
CA ALA A 804 44.82 12.32 -56.73
C ALA A 804 45.12 13.76 -56.29
N ILE A 805 46.04 14.45 -56.98
CA ILE A 805 46.39 15.86 -56.77
C ILE A 805 45.88 16.69 -57.96
N GLY A 806 45.01 17.65 -57.66
CA GLY A 806 44.47 18.64 -58.57
C GLY A 806 45.42 19.79 -58.94
N PRO A 807 44.97 20.78 -59.72
CA PRO A 807 43.59 20.99 -60.18
C PRO A 807 43.00 19.80 -60.93
N TYR A 808 41.70 19.59 -60.78
CA TYR A 808 40.98 18.52 -61.47
C TYR A 808 40.22 19.08 -62.66
N THR A 809 40.36 18.45 -63.82
CA THR A 809 39.55 18.78 -64.99
C THR A 809 38.46 17.73 -65.13
N MET A 810 37.21 18.18 -65.11
CA MET A 810 36.03 17.33 -65.28
C MET A 810 35.45 17.57 -66.67
N THR A 811 35.58 16.60 -67.58
CA THR A 811 35.09 16.67 -68.96
C THR A 811 33.83 15.85 -69.15
N LYS A 812 32.82 16.42 -69.82
CA LYS A 812 31.53 15.74 -69.98
C LYS A 812 31.64 14.59 -70.97
N ASN A 813 31.15 13.40 -70.59
CA ASN A 813 31.18 12.25 -71.47
C ASN A 813 30.11 12.41 -72.56
N SER A 814 30.46 12.18 -73.84
CA SER A 814 29.51 12.19 -74.94
C SER A 814 28.55 10.98 -74.78
N ALA A 815 27.30 11.26 -74.39
CA ALA A 815 26.21 10.35 -73.98
C ALA A 815 26.29 8.89 -74.48
N SER A 816 26.02 7.85 -73.69
CA SER A 816 24.90 7.67 -72.76
C SER A 816 25.18 6.48 -71.82
N VAL A 817 24.82 6.58 -70.55
CA VAL A 817 24.65 5.40 -69.68
C VAL A 817 23.23 5.46 -69.13
N THR A 818 22.49 4.38 -69.35
CA THR A 818 21.19 4.09 -68.77
C THR A 818 21.16 4.37 -67.27
N LYS A 819 20.11 5.04 -66.79
CA LYS A 819 19.78 5.20 -65.36
C LYS A 819 20.03 3.86 -64.66
N SER A 820 21.09 3.80 -63.86
CA SER A 820 21.27 2.70 -62.92
C SER A 820 20.24 2.92 -61.83
N GLU A 821 19.45 1.91 -61.48
CA GLU A 821 18.59 1.96 -60.30
C GLU A 821 19.45 2.37 -59.10
N VAL A 822 19.10 3.53 -58.51
CA VAL A 822 19.64 3.94 -57.22
C VAL A 822 19.21 2.85 -56.25
N LYS A 823 20.16 2.10 -55.67
CA LYS A 823 19.86 1.25 -54.52
C LYS A 823 19.29 2.17 -53.44
N ALA A 824 18.02 1.95 -53.12
CA ALA A 824 17.31 2.69 -52.10
C ALA A 824 18.13 2.80 -50.81
N GLU A 825 18.30 4.02 -50.32
CA GLU A 825 18.96 4.29 -49.04
C GLU A 825 18.12 3.69 -47.90
N THR A 826 18.77 2.92 -47.03
CA THR A 826 18.10 2.18 -45.96
C THR A 826 17.91 3.03 -44.69
N GLY A 827 16.66 3.15 -44.25
CA GLY A 827 16.26 3.57 -42.90
C GLY A 827 16.36 5.08 -42.62
N ILE A 828 15.22 5.75 -42.59
CA ILE A 828 15.13 7.20 -42.31
C ILE A 828 14.65 7.41 -40.87
N ALA A 829 15.43 8.13 -40.06
CA ALA A 829 15.05 8.55 -38.72
C ALA A 829 14.16 9.81 -38.76
N PRO A 830 13.15 9.95 -37.87
CA PRO A 830 12.36 11.16 -37.77
C PRO A 830 13.09 12.28 -37.01
N LEU A 831 12.90 13.52 -37.45
CA LEU A 831 13.30 14.73 -36.71
C LEU A 831 12.20 15.08 -35.70
N ALA A 832 12.53 15.12 -34.41
CA ALA A 832 11.63 15.61 -33.37
C ALA A 832 12.13 16.97 -32.84
N GLY A 833 11.38 18.05 -33.10
CA GLY A 833 11.67 19.36 -32.52
C GLY A 833 11.08 20.53 -33.33
N THR A 834 10.47 21.50 -32.63
CA THR A 834 9.70 22.63 -33.18
C THR A 834 10.51 23.86 -33.59
N GLU A 835 11.85 23.82 -33.69
CA GLU A 835 12.65 24.96 -34.14
C GLU A 835 13.82 24.52 -35.01
N MET A 836 13.93 25.09 -36.22
CA MET A 836 15.10 24.97 -37.10
C MET A 836 16.22 25.92 -36.61
N PRO A 837 17.44 25.44 -36.31
CA PRO A 837 18.60 26.31 -36.29
C PRO A 837 18.92 26.75 -37.72
N LYS A 838 19.16 28.05 -37.91
CA LYS A 838 19.84 28.58 -39.09
C LYS A 838 21.21 27.91 -39.22
N ALA A 839 21.57 27.55 -40.45
CA ALA A 839 22.70 26.71 -40.87
C ALA A 839 22.42 25.21 -40.75
N ALA A 840 22.39 24.55 -41.91
CA ALA A 840 22.07 23.14 -42.08
C ALA A 840 22.98 22.24 -41.22
N THR A 841 22.43 21.65 -40.16
CA THR A 841 22.89 20.36 -39.63
C THR A 841 22.17 19.25 -40.39
N PRO A 842 22.86 18.40 -41.17
CA PRO A 842 22.27 17.15 -41.62
C PRO A 842 22.34 16.14 -40.46
N THR A 843 21.41 16.26 -39.50
CA THR A 843 21.06 15.15 -38.60
C THR A 843 20.19 14.17 -39.37
N GLY A 844 20.84 13.38 -40.23
CA GLY A 844 20.23 12.32 -41.02
C GLY A 844 21.27 11.26 -41.34
N VAL A 845 21.78 10.58 -40.31
CA VAL A 845 22.70 9.47 -40.51
C VAL A 845 21.92 8.30 -41.11
N GLN A 846 22.02 8.12 -42.42
CA GLN A 846 21.52 6.94 -43.12
C GLN A 846 22.38 5.73 -42.73
N ARG A 847 21.73 4.66 -42.27
CA ARG A 847 22.36 3.38 -41.98
C ARG A 847 22.36 2.56 -43.26
N LEU A 848 23.44 2.51 -44.02
CA LEU A 848 23.62 1.51 -45.07
C LEU A 848 24.42 0.33 -44.54
N ILE A 849 23.77 -0.84 -44.45
CA ILE A 849 24.42 -2.11 -44.14
C ILE A 849 24.76 -2.76 -45.49
N ARG A 850 26.06 -2.89 -45.81
CA ARG A 850 26.51 -3.87 -46.82
C ARG A 850 26.52 -5.26 -46.20
N LYS A 851 26.19 -6.27 -47.02
CA LYS A 851 26.25 -7.70 -46.67
C LYS A 851 27.60 -8.11 -46.13
#